data_AF-N9NHR0-F1
#
_entry.id   AF-N9NHR0-F1
#
_cell.length_a   1.000
_cell.length_b   1.000
_cell.length_c   1.000
_cell.angle_alpha   90.00
_cell.angle_beta   90.00
_cell.angle_gamma   90.00
#
_symmetry.space_group_name_H-M   'P 1'
#
loop_
_entity.id
_entity.type
_entity.pdbx_description
1 polymer ?
#
loop_
_entity_poly.entity_id
_entity_poly.type
_entity_poly.pdbx_seq_one_letter_code
_entity_poly.pdbx_strand_id
1 'polypeptide(L)'
;MSIETNNLVLYQSERSTDTPDGGGKYSGQVVIDGESNNLFPDVSELDRTVGRVSLRKIYAAVNSNDTDALMGSTVFISKNPEDPNVSALLFSTRSHTDTRDSAQNRLENYLAKGAQAVGALLDAAYQGMKSIQVAMMTTDSENNVGDTLVLVVNEGLANEFAQYLRITAVETRTATFRAGSGGGGSEGTKEYKVATYTFNDALSRDFVGLSVTNWWNNVKPTTVIRETVVADAGVYYASVDLADDVSVGSFTIQAETMFSQLIPSNQTETPLLDLNAVSENPALIAGNSGTITTQFTTNVNNNQSLYIGSSVLPASVSFTLFGQSITDNGGTLRTATGTQVGTIDYQTGRIVWTNAIGSGNAILNITFTPASAPSQPFESYALPVTANNQGTNWTGVLVPIPAPGALSISFMAQGKFYVLKDNGTGRLVGANESVGSGSINYTTGTWLLTTGALPDVGTPILLQWGSPITTFARANLSVLPAGLDFQLFHNGIKSLTATWQLDGVTKTATVDSSGQFTGDAIGSVIFNTGKGRLIPKKLPQKGTVFTLIYDYGEGKSQTVSNVEPDVNQKLTFTIGTGSAIQSSSVGLDIPVTHPSGASGTVSLHDVPVNSTTGNLVDQFGNVQGSIIYATGVCEVTPYLQKTTYTKAYTPTTYFAG
;
A
#
# COMPACT_ATOMS: atom_id res chain seq x y z
N MET A 1 -13.97 -72.05 11.84
CA MET A 1 -14.67 -71.94 10.53
C MET A 1 -14.48 -70.49 10.12
N SER A 2 -14.21 -70.19 8.85
CA SER A 2 -13.84 -68.81 8.46
C SER A 2 -14.93 -67.81 8.86
N ILE A 3 -14.54 -66.66 9.42
CA ILE A 3 -15.46 -65.53 9.68
C ILE A 3 -16.09 -65.12 8.35
N GLU A 4 -17.41 -65.21 8.26
CA GLU A 4 -18.20 -64.80 7.10
C GLU A 4 -18.74 -63.37 7.29
N THR A 5 -19.18 -62.73 6.20
CA THR A 5 -19.71 -61.35 6.25
C THR A 5 -20.91 -61.21 7.19
N ASN A 6 -21.72 -62.26 7.33
CA ASN A 6 -22.85 -62.30 8.26
C ASN A 6 -22.43 -62.28 9.75
N ASN A 7 -21.17 -62.57 10.06
CA ASN A 7 -20.64 -62.53 11.42
C ASN A 7 -20.21 -61.11 11.82
N LEU A 8 -20.13 -60.16 10.89
CA LEU A 8 -19.78 -58.77 11.20
C LEU A 8 -21.05 -57.99 11.49
N VAL A 9 -21.21 -57.57 12.75
CA VAL A 9 -22.44 -56.94 13.23
C VAL A 9 -22.15 -55.61 13.91
N LEU A 10 -23.01 -54.62 13.64
CA LEU A 10 -23.03 -53.35 14.37
C LEU A 10 -24.09 -53.42 15.46
N TYR A 11 -23.72 -53.02 16.68
CA TYR A 11 -24.61 -52.97 17.82
C TYR A 11 -24.85 -51.54 18.30
N GLN A 12 -26.04 -51.30 18.84
CA GLN A 12 -26.43 -50.03 19.45
C GLN A 12 -25.82 -49.87 20.86
N SER A 13 -25.65 -48.63 21.30
CA SER A 13 -25.29 -48.31 22.69
C SER A 13 -26.47 -48.53 23.66
N GLU A 14 -26.16 -48.63 24.96
CA GLU A 14 -27.13 -48.77 26.06
C GLU A 14 -28.29 -47.79 25.93
N ARG A 15 -27.99 -46.55 25.52
CA ARG A 15 -28.96 -45.52 25.20
C ARG A 15 -28.69 -44.96 23.83
N SER A 16 -29.52 -45.30 22.85
CA SER A 16 -29.44 -44.75 21.48
C SER A 16 -30.28 -43.45 21.37
N THR A 17 -30.08 -42.52 22.31
CA THR A 17 -30.82 -41.25 22.39
C THR A 17 -29.91 -40.07 22.12
N ASP A 18 -30.49 -38.97 21.59
CA ASP A 18 -29.74 -37.73 21.29
C ASP A 18 -29.72 -36.79 22.51
N THR A 19 -29.76 -37.36 23.71
CA THR A 19 -29.74 -36.66 24.99
C THR A 19 -28.30 -36.65 25.56
N PRO A 20 -27.96 -35.76 26.51
CA PRO A 20 -26.60 -35.69 27.08
C PRO A 20 -26.08 -37.02 27.65
N ASP A 21 -26.98 -37.87 28.15
CA ASP A 21 -26.71 -39.19 28.69
C ASP A 21 -26.78 -40.34 27.66
N GLY A 22 -27.02 -40.04 26.39
CA GLY A 22 -26.96 -41.00 25.29
C GLY A 22 -25.57 -41.63 25.15
N GLY A 23 -25.48 -42.86 24.64
CA GLY A 23 -24.24 -43.65 24.62
C GLY A 23 -24.21 -44.69 25.74
N GLY A 24 -23.08 -44.84 26.42
CA GLY A 24 -22.94 -45.77 27.56
C GLY A 24 -22.31 -47.10 27.15
N LYS A 25 -22.74 -48.22 27.76
CA LYS A 25 -22.20 -49.56 27.50
C LYS A 25 -22.80 -50.21 26.26
N TYR A 26 -22.29 -51.39 25.91
CA TYR A 26 -22.86 -52.26 24.89
C TYR A 26 -24.26 -52.77 25.29
N SER A 27 -25.27 -52.62 24.41
CA SER A 27 -26.66 -53.04 24.67
C SER A 27 -26.99 -54.46 24.19
N GLY A 28 -26.20 -55.02 23.27
CA GLY A 28 -26.52 -56.28 22.59
C GLY A 28 -27.62 -56.19 21.53
N GLN A 29 -28.21 -55.00 21.31
CA GLN A 29 -29.19 -54.79 20.23
C GLN A 29 -28.47 -54.55 18.91
N VAL A 30 -28.80 -55.34 17.89
CA VAL A 30 -28.19 -55.27 16.56
C VAL A 30 -28.80 -54.13 15.76
N VAL A 31 -27.97 -53.35 15.08
CA VAL A 31 -28.40 -52.44 14.00
C VAL A 31 -28.66 -53.31 12.77
N ILE A 32 -29.93 -53.44 12.41
CA ILE A 32 -30.40 -54.26 11.28
C ILE A 32 -30.15 -53.51 9.97
N ASP A 33 -29.54 -54.20 9.02
CA ASP A 33 -29.27 -53.67 7.69
C ASP A 33 -30.57 -53.40 6.90
N GLY A 34 -30.61 -52.29 6.16
CA GLY A 34 -31.75 -51.88 5.33
C GLY A 34 -32.97 -51.31 6.07
N GLU A 35 -32.98 -51.27 7.40
CA GLU A 35 -34.07 -50.67 8.18
C GLU A 35 -33.91 -49.15 8.29
N SER A 36 -34.95 -48.41 7.87
CA SER A 36 -34.96 -46.94 8.03
C SER A 36 -35.08 -46.55 9.49
N ASN A 37 -34.51 -45.41 9.86
CA ASN A 37 -34.55 -44.85 11.22
C ASN A 37 -33.94 -45.73 12.32
N ASN A 38 -33.09 -46.68 11.94
CA ASN A 38 -32.51 -47.65 12.88
C ASN A 38 -31.47 -47.01 13.82
N LEU A 39 -30.72 -46.02 13.33
CA LEU A 39 -29.69 -45.33 14.12
C LEU A 39 -30.01 -43.85 14.36
N PHE A 40 -30.45 -43.15 13.32
CA PHE A 40 -30.85 -41.74 13.37
C PHE A 40 -32.30 -41.61 12.93
N PRO A 41 -33.12 -40.78 13.58
CA PRO A 41 -34.46 -40.47 13.10
C PRO A 41 -34.42 -39.62 11.82
N ASP A 42 -35.56 -39.56 11.13
CA ASP A 42 -35.75 -38.68 9.97
C ASP A 42 -35.46 -37.21 10.31
N VAL A 43 -34.86 -36.51 9.34
CA VAL A 43 -34.54 -35.08 9.47
C VAL A 43 -35.81 -34.25 9.30
N SER A 44 -36.16 -33.43 10.30
CA SER A 44 -37.34 -32.56 10.24
C SER A 44 -37.11 -31.29 9.41
N GLU A 45 -38.18 -30.62 8.95
CA GLU A 45 -38.08 -29.32 8.25
C GLU A 45 -37.45 -28.22 9.13
N LEU A 46 -37.69 -28.30 10.45
CA LEU A 46 -37.06 -27.39 11.40
C LEU A 46 -35.55 -27.64 11.43
N ASP A 47 -35.13 -28.90 11.51
CA ASP A 47 -33.70 -29.28 11.50
C ASP A 47 -33.00 -28.81 10.21
N ARG A 48 -33.69 -28.83 9.07
CA ARG A 48 -33.20 -28.26 7.80
C ARG A 48 -33.05 -26.73 7.84
N THR A 49 -33.87 -26.03 8.62
CA THR A 49 -33.89 -24.56 8.68
C THR A 49 -32.89 -24.01 9.69
N VAL A 50 -32.76 -24.62 10.86
CA VAL A 50 -31.91 -24.12 11.95
C VAL A 50 -30.55 -24.81 12.03
N GLY A 51 -30.41 -25.96 11.36
CA GLY A 51 -29.25 -26.83 11.48
C GLY A 51 -29.26 -27.62 12.79
N ARG A 52 -28.95 -28.92 12.72
CA ARG A 52 -28.85 -29.79 13.91
C ARG A 52 -27.64 -30.72 13.80
N VAL A 53 -27.02 -31.01 14.94
CA VAL A 53 -25.97 -32.03 15.08
C VAL A 53 -26.51 -33.16 15.96
N SER A 54 -26.52 -34.38 15.42
CA SER A 54 -26.90 -35.58 16.15
C SER A 54 -25.73 -36.54 16.27
N LEU A 55 -25.53 -37.10 17.47
CA LEU A 55 -24.43 -38.00 17.78
C LEU A 55 -24.97 -39.36 18.23
N ARG A 56 -24.41 -40.43 17.67
CA ARG A 56 -24.76 -41.82 18.00
C ARG A 56 -23.50 -42.64 18.20
N LYS A 57 -23.52 -43.49 19.23
CA LYS A 57 -22.45 -44.45 19.49
C LYS A 57 -22.84 -45.82 18.95
N ILE A 58 -21.93 -46.43 18.21
CA ILE A 58 -22.06 -47.78 17.65
C ILE A 58 -20.90 -48.66 18.10
N TYR A 59 -21.14 -49.97 18.15
CA TYR A 59 -20.13 -50.98 18.46
C TYR A 59 -20.02 -51.96 17.30
N ALA A 60 -18.86 -52.02 16.65
CA ALA A 60 -18.55 -53.09 15.73
C ALA A 60 -18.10 -54.32 16.51
N ALA A 61 -18.71 -55.48 16.25
CA ALA A 61 -18.32 -56.73 16.87
C ALA A 61 -18.46 -57.91 15.89
N VAL A 62 -17.69 -58.95 16.16
CA VAL A 62 -17.77 -60.23 15.44
C VAL A 62 -18.67 -61.15 16.23
N ASN A 63 -19.82 -61.51 15.66
CA ASN A 63 -20.74 -62.49 16.20
C ASN A 63 -20.43 -63.88 15.60
N SER A 64 -19.46 -64.57 16.20
CA SER A 64 -19.12 -65.95 15.87
C SER A 64 -18.92 -66.75 17.16
N ASN A 65 -19.29 -68.03 17.13
CA ASN A 65 -19.04 -68.98 18.22
C ASN A 65 -17.62 -69.58 18.16
N ASP A 66 -16.86 -69.27 17.12
CA ASP A 66 -15.49 -69.76 16.93
C ASP A 66 -14.44 -68.81 17.53
N THR A 67 -13.23 -69.34 17.78
CA THR A 67 -12.09 -68.59 18.34
C THR A 67 -11.15 -68.02 17.27
N ASP A 68 -11.54 -68.07 16.00
CA ASP A 68 -10.73 -67.59 14.87
C ASP A 68 -10.56 -66.05 14.98
N ALA A 69 -9.32 -65.58 14.89
CA ALA A 69 -9.00 -64.17 15.11
C ALA A 69 -9.21 -63.33 13.85
N LEU A 70 -9.93 -62.21 13.99
CA LEU A 70 -10.06 -61.21 12.92
C LEU A 70 -8.75 -60.41 12.82
N MET A 71 -8.01 -60.61 11.73
CA MET A 71 -6.66 -60.01 11.53
C MET A 71 -6.69 -58.51 11.23
N GLY A 72 -7.87 -57.93 10.96
CA GLY A 72 -8.07 -56.51 10.77
C GLY A 72 -9.54 -56.19 10.48
N SER A 73 -10.02 -55.06 11.00
CA SER A 73 -11.37 -54.55 10.76
C SER A 73 -11.30 -53.08 10.38
N THR A 74 -12.02 -52.70 9.32
CA THR A 74 -12.16 -51.30 8.89
C THR A 74 -13.63 -50.95 8.91
N VAL A 75 -13.96 -49.79 9.48
CA VAL A 75 -15.30 -49.19 9.41
C VAL A 75 -15.18 -47.93 8.55
N PHE A 76 -16.06 -47.81 7.56
CA PHE A 76 -16.12 -46.67 6.66
C PHE A 76 -17.57 -46.39 6.25
N ILE A 77 -17.84 -45.19 5.75
CA ILE A 77 -19.14 -44.80 5.22
C ILE A 77 -19.16 -45.19 3.73
N SER A 78 -20.02 -46.13 3.35
CA SER A 78 -20.04 -46.65 1.98
C SER A 78 -20.78 -45.74 0.99
N LYS A 79 -21.80 -45.01 1.45
CA LYS A 79 -22.59 -44.07 0.65
C LYS A 79 -22.88 -42.83 1.47
N ASN A 80 -22.62 -41.66 0.90
CA ASN A 80 -22.97 -40.38 1.50
C ASN A 80 -24.48 -40.10 1.41
N PRO A 81 -25.03 -39.25 2.30
CA PRO A 81 -26.40 -38.77 2.16
C PRO A 81 -26.63 -38.10 0.79
N GLU A 82 -27.82 -38.30 0.21
CA GLU A 82 -28.18 -37.69 -1.09
C GLU A 82 -28.48 -36.18 -0.98
N ASP A 83 -28.78 -35.69 0.23
CA ASP A 83 -28.98 -34.26 0.47
C ASP A 83 -27.62 -33.58 0.74
N PRO A 84 -27.21 -32.59 -0.07
CA PRO A 84 -25.91 -31.93 0.08
C PRO A 84 -25.76 -31.15 1.40
N ASN A 85 -26.86 -30.88 2.11
CA ASN A 85 -26.81 -30.19 3.41
C ASN A 85 -26.64 -31.16 4.60
N VAL A 86 -26.54 -32.46 4.34
CA VAL A 86 -26.39 -33.48 5.39
C VAL A 86 -25.02 -34.15 5.24
N SER A 87 -24.14 -33.92 6.22
CA SER A 87 -22.85 -34.59 6.32
C SER A 87 -22.89 -35.75 7.32
N ALA A 88 -22.19 -36.85 7.00
CA ALA A 88 -22.01 -37.99 7.88
C ALA A 88 -20.53 -38.20 8.18
N LEU A 89 -20.17 -38.28 9.47
CA LEU A 89 -18.79 -38.32 9.94
C LEU A 89 -18.62 -39.38 11.01
N LEU A 90 -17.50 -40.10 10.98
CA LEU A 90 -17.08 -41.02 12.03
C LEU A 90 -15.93 -40.42 12.82
N PHE A 91 -15.98 -40.51 14.14
CA PHE A 91 -14.86 -40.16 15.00
C PHE A 91 -14.82 -41.10 16.21
N SER A 92 -13.68 -41.15 16.88
CA SER A 92 -13.50 -41.97 18.07
C SER A 92 -13.05 -41.13 19.26
N THR A 93 -13.74 -41.28 20.39
CA THR A 93 -13.30 -40.78 21.69
C THR A 93 -12.25 -41.68 22.35
N ARG A 94 -11.95 -42.84 21.74
CA ARG A 94 -11.14 -43.94 22.30
C ARG A 94 -11.68 -44.51 23.63
N SER A 95 -12.95 -44.25 23.94
CA SER A 95 -13.61 -44.77 25.14
C SER A 95 -14.66 -45.82 24.79
N HIS A 96 -14.69 -46.90 25.55
CA HIS A 96 -15.73 -47.93 25.39
C HIS A 96 -17.05 -47.55 26.08
N THR A 97 -17.09 -46.53 26.94
CA THR A 97 -18.27 -46.19 27.75
C THR A 97 -18.58 -44.69 27.80
N ASP A 98 -18.07 -43.90 26.86
CA ASP A 98 -18.40 -42.48 26.73
C ASP A 98 -19.88 -42.24 26.48
N THR A 99 -20.32 -41.09 26.96
CA THR A 99 -21.66 -40.52 26.73
C THR A 99 -21.59 -39.42 25.67
N ARG A 100 -22.75 -39.04 25.16
CA ARG A 100 -22.91 -37.96 24.19
C ARG A 100 -22.26 -36.67 24.68
N ASP A 101 -22.44 -36.31 25.95
CA ASP A 101 -21.84 -35.11 26.53
C ASP A 101 -20.30 -35.12 26.43
N SER A 102 -19.67 -36.26 26.71
CA SER A 102 -18.21 -36.39 26.56
C SER A 102 -17.74 -36.39 25.10
N ALA A 103 -18.55 -36.93 24.18
CA ALA A 103 -18.27 -36.91 22.75
C ALA A 103 -18.46 -35.51 22.15
N GLN A 104 -19.50 -34.79 22.58
CA GLN A 104 -19.76 -33.39 22.23
C GLN A 104 -18.66 -32.48 22.77
N ASN A 105 -18.24 -32.63 24.02
CA ASN A 105 -17.10 -31.90 24.55
C ASN A 105 -15.83 -32.15 23.71
N ARG A 106 -15.63 -33.35 23.17
CA ARG A 106 -14.49 -33.61 22.27
C ARG A 106 -14.65 -32.96 20.89
N LEU A 107 -15.87 -32.91 20.37
CA LEU A 107 -16.24 -32.23 19.13
C LEU A 107 -16.04 -30.71 19.24
N GLU A 108 -16.42 -30.12 20.38
CA GLU A 108 -16.34 -28.69 20.67
C GLU A 108 -14.94 -28.24 21.10
N ASN A 109 -14.14 -29.13 21.71
CA ASN A 109 -12.75 -28.88 22.10
C ASN A 109 -11.76 -28.92 20.92
N TYR A 110 -12.13 -28.38 19.76
CA TYR A 110 -11.19 -28.20 18.63
C TYR A 110 -10.12 -27.13 18.91
N LEU A 111 -10.42 -26.24 19.84
CA LEU A 111 -9.62 -25.08 20.17
C LEU A 111 -9.06 -25.24 21.58
N ALA A 112 -7.75 -25.48 21.70
CA ALA A 112 -7.09 -25.45 23.00
C ALA A 112 -6.78 -24.00 23.40
N LYS A 113 -6.65 -23.79 24.71
CA LYS A 113 -6.17 -22.53 25.29
C LYS A 113 -4.74 -22.26 24.79
N GLY A 114 -4.62 -21.28 23.91
CA GLY A 114 -3.35 -20.82 23.34
C GLY A 114 -2.65 -19.78 24.21
N ALA A 115 -1.85 -18.94 23.57
CA ALA A 115 -1.22 -17.80 24.22
C ALA A 115 -2.26 -16.82 24.78
N GLN A 116 -1.85 -16.00 25.74
CA GLN A 116 -2.70 -14.91 26.22
C GLN A 116 -2.96 -13.94 25.06
N ALA A 117 -4.23 -13.62 24.83
CA ALA A 117 -4.64 -12.67 23.80
C ALA A 117 -4.19 -11.25 24.15
N VAL A 118 -4.07 -10.42 23.13
CA VAL A 118 -3.64 -9.04 23.27
C VAL A 118 -4.70 -8.22 24.02
N GLY A 119 -4.27 -7.54 25.10
CA GLY A 119 -5.13 -6.73 25.95
C GLY A 119 -5.72 -7.46 27.16
N ALA A 120 -6.54 -6.74 27.93
CA ALA A 120 -7.25 -7.30 29.09
C ALA A 120 -8.72 -6.88 29.09
N LEU A 121 -9.58 -7.76 29.61
CA LEU A 121 -11.00 -7.45 29.80
C LEU A 121 -11.15 -6.20 30.66
N LEU A 122 -11.90 -5.22 30.16
CA LEU A 122 -12.16 -3.95 30.83
C LEU A 122 -13.47 -4.04 31.61
N ASP A 123 -13.40 -3.72 32.91
CA ASP A 123 -14.52 -3.76 33.86
C ASP A 123 -15.25 -5.12 33.90
N ALA A 124 -16.43 -5.17 34.54
CA ALA A 124 -17.21 -6.40 34.67
C ALA A 124 -18.12 -6.61 33.45
N ALA A 125 -18.00 -7.76 32.81
CA ALA A 125 -18.93 -8.24 31.79
C ALA A 125 -19.92 -9.21 32.43
N TYR A 126 -21.21 -8.88 32.39
CA TYR A 126 -22.24 -9.63 33.09
C TYR A 126 -22.80 -10.78 32.26
N GLN A 127 -23.28 -11.81 32.95
CA GLN A 127 -24.04 -12.91 32.36
C GLN A 127 -25.14 -12.37 31.46
N GLY A 128 -25.30 -12.97 30.27
CA GLY A 128 -26.30 -12.55 29.28
C GLY A 128 -25.81 -11.50 28.28
N MET A 129 -24.66 -10.83 28.52
CA MET A 129 -24.09 -9.89 27.54
C MET A 129 -23.57 -10.61 26.29
N LYS A 130 -23.65 -9.92 25.15
CA LYS A 130 -23.19 -10.39 23.83
C LYS A 130 -21.98 -9.60 23.30
N SER A 131 -21.36 -8.82 24.18
CA SER A 131 -20.21 -7.99 23.86
C SER A 131 -19.31 -7.84 25.07
N ILE A 132 -18.01 -7.74 24.85
CA ILE A 132 -17.01 -7.39 25.86
C ILE A 132 -16.14 -6.23 25.38
N GLN A 133 -15.59 -5.46 26.32
CA GLN A 133 -14.60 -4.42 26.03
C GLN A 133 -13.22 -4.87 26.50
N VAL A 134 -12.22 -4.65 25.67
CA VAL A 134 -10.82 -5.02 25.94
C VAL A 134 -9.94 -3.78 25.83
N ALA A 135 -9.16 -3.54 26.87
CA ALA A 135 -8.16 -2.46 26.91
C ALA A 135 -6.82 -2.97 26.36
N MET A 136 -6.23 -2.22 25.44
CA MET A 136 -4.93 -2.51 24.82
C MET A 136 -4.15 -1.22 24.53
N MET A 137 -2.85 -1.33 24.24
CA MET A 137 -2.06 -0.15 23.85
C MET A 137 -2.49 0.35 22.47
N THR A 138 -2.21 1.62 22.18
CA THR A 138 -2.54 2.21 20.86
C THR A 138 -1.71 1.60 19.72
N THR A 139 -0.58 0.97 20.02
CA THR A 139 0.29 0.25 19.06
C THR A 139 -0.09 -1.22 18.87
N ASP A 140 -0.89 -1.79 19.76
CA ASP A 140 -1.28 -3.20 19.71
C ASP A 140 -2.31 -3.41 18.60
N SER A 141 -2.34 -4.59 17.98
CA SER A 141 -3.37 -4.94 17.00
C SER A 141 -4.52 -5.70 17.68
N GLU A 142 -5.76 -5.35 17.34
CA GLU A 142 -6.96 -6.06 17.83
C GLU A 142 -7.11 -7.45 17.19
N ASN A 143 -7.90 -8.31 17.84
CA ASN A 143 -8.32 -9.58 17.27
C ASN A 143 -9.34 -9.34 16.16
N ASN A 144 -9.32 -10.19 15.14
CA ASN A 144 -10.11 -10.02 13.93
C ASN A 144 -11.52 -10.58 14.09
N VAL A 145 -12.46 -10.12 13.27
CA VAL A 145 -13.75 -10.77 13.08
C VAL A 145 -13.51 -12.22 12.63
N GLY A 146 -14.17 -13.17 13.29
CA GLY A 146 -14.02 -14.61 13.04
C GLY A 146 -13.05 -15.32 13.98
N ASP A 147 -12.14 -14.61 14.65
CA ASP A 147 -11.24 -15.20 15.65
C ASP A 147 -12.06 -15.73 16.85
N THR A 148 -11.59 -16.82 17.45
CA THR A 148 -12.20 -17.38 18.67
C THR A 148 -11.31 -17.06 19.87
N LEU A 149 -11.91 -16.46 20.89
CA LEU A 149 -11.25 -16.12 22.16
C LEU A 149 -11.77 -17.02 23.27
N VAL A 150 -10.93 -17.28 24.26
CA VAL A 150 -11.30 -18.01 25.48
C VAL A 150 -11.20 -17.08 26.68
N LEU A 151 -12.32 -16.86 27.37
CA LEU A 151 -12.31 -16.20 28.68
C LEU A 151 -12.07 -17.25 29.77
N VAL A 152 -10.97 -17.12 30.51
CA VAL A 152 -10.61 -18.03 31.60
C VAL A 152 -10.65 -17.30 32.93
N VAL A 153 -11.55 -17.71 33.83
CA VAL A 153 -11.64 -17.19 35.20
C VAL A 153 -10.84 -18.08 36.14
N ASN A 154 -10.08 -17.48 37.07
CA ASN A 154 -9.33 -18.20 38.12
C ASN A 154 -8.40 -19.29 37.56
N GLU A 155 -7.69 -18.99 36.48
CA GLU A 155 -6.77 -19.90 35.83
C GLU A 155 -5.75 -20.52 36.82
N GLY A 156 -5.70 -21.86 36.87
CA GLY A 156 -4.82 -22.62 37.75
C GLY A 156 -5.36 -22.85 39.18
N LEU A 157 -6.61 -22.49 39.46
CA LEU A 157 -7.28 -22.74 40.74
C LEU A 157 -8.39 -23.79 40.62
N ALA A 158 -8.82 -24.37 41.76
CA ALA A 158 -9.84 -25.43 41.79
C ALA A 158 -11.23 -25.00 41.26
N ASN A 159 -11.45 -23.69 41.10
CA ASN A 159 -12.68 -23.09 40.56
C ASN A 159 -12.46 -22.44 39.18
N GLU A 160 -11.50 -22.94 38.40
CA GLU A 160 -11.25 -22.51 37.03
C GLU A 160 -12.48 -22.73 36.15
N PHE A 161 -12.76 -21.76 35.27
CA PHE A 161 -13.74 -21.93 34.20
C PHE A 161 -13.31 -21.24 32.93
N ALA A 162 -13.64 -21.85 31.80
CA ALA A 162 -13.40 -21.31 30.48
C ALA A 162 -14.71 -21.20 29.67
N GLN A 163 -14.87 -20.12 28.93
CA GLN A 163 -15.90 -19.96 27.90
C GLN A 163 -15.26 -19.52 26.59
N TYR A 164 -15.60 -20.20 25.50
CA TYR A 164 -15.18 -19.85 24.14
C TYR A 164 -16.17 -18.87 23.54
N LEU A 165 -15.67 -17.85 22.86
CA LEU A 165 -16.43 -16.78 22.23
C LEU A 165 -15.89 -16.53 20.82
N ARG A 166 -16.74 -16.66 19.81
CA ARG A 166 -16.38 -16.32 18.43
C ARG A 166 -16.77 -14.88 18.11
N ILE A 167 -15.79 -14.08 17.71
CA ILE A 167 -15.99 -12.66 17.41
C ILE A 167 -16.79 -12.52 16.11
N THR A 168 -17.91 -11.80 16.18
CA THR A 168 -18.76 -11.47 15.02
C THR A 168 -18.59 -10.04 14.54
N ALA A 169 -18.20 -9.12 15.44
CA ALA A 169 -17.86 -7.74 15.08
C ALA A 169 -16.80 -7.17 16.03
N VAL A 170 -15.96 -6.27 15.49
CA VAL A 170 -14.91 -5.57 16.23
C VAL A 170 -15.07 -4.07 16.01
N GLU A 171 -15.25 -3.31 17.08
CA GLU A 171 -15.24 -1.84 17.04
C GLU A 171 -14.10 -1.31 17.90
N THR A 172 -13.22 -0.50 17.32
CA THR A 172 -12.12 0.12 18.07
C THR A 172 -12.35 1.60 18.29
N ARG A 173 -12.00 2.08 19.48
CA ARG A 173 -11.98 3.50 19.80
C ARG A 173 -10.78 3.85 20.66
N THR A 174 -10.20 5.02 20.44
CA THR A 174 -9.18 5.58 21.35
C THR A 174 -9.89 6.28 22.50
N ALA A 175 -9.52 5.94 23.73
CA ALA A 175 -10.02 6.56 24.93
C ALA A 175 -8.85 7.12 25.75
N THR A 176 -9.14 8.13 26.57
CA THR A 176 -8.14 8.74 27.44
C THR A 176 -8.56 8.61 28.89
N PHE A 177 -7.62 8.32 29.79
CA PHE A 177 -7.88 8.36 31.21
C PHE A 177 -6.80 9.14 31.96
N ARG A 178 -7.14 9.60 33.17
CA ARG A 178 -6.19 10.24 34.07
C ARG A 178 -5.56 9.15 34.93
N ALA A 179 -4.28 8.87 34.72
CA ALA A 179 -3.52 8.00 35.60
C ALA A 179 -3.30 8.74 36.95
N GLY A 180 -3.83 8.19 38.04
CA GLY A 180 -3.63 8.74 39.38
C GLY A 180 -2.23 8.47 39.92
N SER A 181 -1.68 9.44 40.66
CA SER A 181 -0.32 9.42 41.21
C SER A 181 -0.18 8.45 42.40
N GLY A 182 0.29 7.23 42.12
CA GLY A 182 0.91 6.37 43.13
C GLY A 182 2.40 6.69 43.25
N GLY A 183 2.74 7.85 43.83
CA GLY A 183 4.10 8.19 44.23
C GLY A 183 5.05 8.66 43.12
N GLY A 184 5.05 9.97 42.85
CA GLY A 184 6.18 10.68 42.24
C GLY A 184 6.36 10.50 40.72
N GLY A 185 5.47 11.08 39.90
CA GLY A 185 5.71 11.21 38.46
C GLY A 185 4.49 11.65 37.66
N SER A 186 4.54 12.89 37.16
CA SER A 186 3.75 13.54 36.09
C SER A 186 2.31 13.07 35.83
N GLU A 187 1.35 13.89 36.26
CA GLU A 187 -0.03 13.91 35.75
C GLU A 187 0.01 14.10 34.22
N GLY A 188 -0.34 13.05 33.49
CA GLY A 188 -0.52 13.10 32.04
C GLY A 188 -1.72 12.26 31.68
N THR A 189 -2.65 12.86 30.92
CA THR A 189 -3.70 12.11 30.22
C THR A 189 -3.02 11.05 29.35
N LYS A 190 -3.35 9.78 29.60
CA LYS A 190 -2.82 8.65 28.82
C LYS A 190 -3.89 8.16 27.86
N GLU A 191 -3.49 7.91 26.62
CA GLU A 191 -4.33 7.32 25.60
C GLU A 191 -4.18 5.80 25.60
N TYR A 192 -5.29 5.10 25.43
CA TYR A 192 -5.35 3.66 25.28
C TYR A 192 -6.42 3.31 24.26
N LYS A 193 -6.31 2.15 23.64
CA LYS A 193 -7.29 1.66 22.69
C LYS A 193 -8.26 0.72 23.38
N VAL A 194 -9.55 0.90 23.12
CA VAL A 194 -10.62 -0.01 23.55
C VAL A 194 -11.15 -0.73 22.32
N ALA A 195 -11.05 -2.06 22.31
CA ALA A 195 -11.72 -2.90 21.33
C ALA A 195 -13.00 -3.47 21.95
N THR A 196 -14.13 -3.27 21.29
CA THR A 196 -15.42 -3.89 21.64
C THR A 196 -15.61 -5.10 20.74
N TYR A 197 -15.55 -6.28 21.33
CA TYR A 197 -15.79 -7.55 20.64
C TYR A 197 -17.24 -7.96 20.85
N THR A 198 -17.99 -8.12 19.77
CA THR A 198 -19.37 -8.64 19.78
C THR A 198 -19.34 -10.11 19.37
N PHE A 199 -20.24 -10.91 19.93
CA PHE A 199 -20.34 -12.35 19.69
C PHE A 199 -21.81 -12.82 19.81
N ASN A 200 -22.16 -13.96 19.21
CA ASN A 200 -23.55 -14.44 19.15
C ASN A 200 -24.04 -15.07 20.46
N ASP A 201 -23.17 -15.83 21.11
CA ASP A 201 -23.48 -16.61 22.32
C ASP A 201 -23.34 -15.75 23.58
N ALA A 202 -24.40 -15.65 24.36
CA ALA A 202 -24.36 -14.83 25.56
C ALA A 202 -23.36 -15.37 26.61
N LEU A 203 -22.76 -14.47 27.40
CA LEU A 203 -21.89 -14.87 28.52
C LEU A 203 -22.66 -15.77 29.49
N SER A 204 -22.10 -16.92 29.82
CA SER A 204 -22.76 -17.92 30.67
C SER A 204 -22.68 -17.58 32.16
N ARG A 205 -21.83 -16.61 32.51
CA ARG A 205 -21.58 -16.10 33.87
C ARG A 205 -21.06 -14.67 33.82
N ASP A 206 -20.89 -14.08 34.99
CA ASP A 206 -20.14 -12.83 35.14
C ASP A 206 -18.63 -13.07 34.99
N PHE A 207 -17.99 -12.22 34.20
CA PHE A 207 -16.54 -12.16 34.02
C PHE A 207 -16.03 -10.82 34.52
N VAL A 208 -15.17 -10.86 35.53
CA VAL A 208 -14.61 -9.65 36.13
C VAL A 208 -13.28 -9.32 35.45
N GLY A 209 -13.24 -8.17 34.78
CA GLY A 209 -12.04 -7.58 34.20
C GLY A 209 -11.35 -6.59 35.15
N LEU A 210 -10.44 -5.80 34.59
CA LEU A 210 -9.70 -4.76 35.31
C LEU A 210 -10.28 -3.39 35.01
N SER A 211 -10.19 -2.48 35.98
CA SER A 211 -10.36 -1.05 35.69
C SER A 211 -9.18 -0.54 34.87
N VAL A 212 -9.39 0.54 34.10
CA VAL A 212 -8.34 1.15 33.25
C VAL A 212 -7.05 1.43 34.01
N THR A 213 -7.16 1.94 35.25
CA THR A 213 -6.01 2.25 36.10
C THR A 213 -5.24 1.00 36.54
N ASN A 214 -5.94 -0.09 36.86
CA ASN A 214 -5.30 -1.34 37.27
C ASN A 214 -4.66 -2.07 36.09
N TRP A 215 -5.30 -2.01 34.92
CA TRP A 215 -4.72 -2.51 33.67
C TRP A 215 -3.41 -1.78 33.35
N TRP A 216 -3.39 -0.44 33.42
CA TRP A 216 -2.18 0.35 33.15
C TRP A 216 -1.01 0.05 34.11
N ASN A 217 -1.32 -0.34 35.34
CA ASN A 217 -0.34 -0.71 36.36
C ASN A 217 0.07 -2.20 36.30
N ASN A 218 -0.29 -2.92 35.22
CA ASN A 218 0.03 -4.34 35.03
C ASN A 218 -0.47 -5.25 36.18
N VAL A 219 -1.63 -4.94 36.77
CA VAL A 219 -2.26 -5.82 37.76
C VAL A 219 -2.74 -7.10 37.08
N LYS A 220 -2.53 -8.27 37.70
CA LYS A 220 -2.99 -9.56 37.14
C LYS A 220 -4.53 -9.59 37.07
N PRO A 221 -5.15 -9.81 35.90
CA PRO A 221 -6.60 -9.88 35.77
C PRO A 221 -7.16 -11.18 36.36
N THR A 222 -8.36 -11.11 36.93
CA THR A 222 -9.12 -12.28 37.42
C THR A 222 -9.64 -13.14 36.27
N THR A 223 -9.99 -12.49 35.15
CA THR A 223 -10.36 -13.13 33.88
C THR A 223 -9.24 -12.90 32.86
N VAL A 224 -8.60 -13.97 32.41
CA VAL A 224 -7.59 -13.93 31.36
C VAL A 224 -8.25 -14.21 30.02
N ILE A 225 -7.92 -13.44 28.99
CA ILE A 225 -8.34 -13.70 27.61
C ILE A 225 -7.21 -14.49 26.94
N ARG A 226 -7.53 -15.63 26.34
CA ARG A 226 -6.58 -16.43 25.55
C ARG A 226 -7.03 -16.54 24.11
N GLU A 227 -6.04 -16.57 23.22
CA GLU A 227 -6.28 -17.00 21.85
C GLU A 227 -6.49 -18.50 21.84
N THR A 228 -7.16 -18.97 20.80
CA THR A 228 -7.31 -20.40 20.59
C THR A 228 -6.26 -20.90 19.63
N VAL A 229 -5.54 -21.95 20.02
CA VAL A 229 -4.72 -22.73 19.09
C VAL A 229 -5.47 -23.99 18.73
N VAL A 230 -5.36 -24.41 17.48
CA VAL A 230 -5.86 -25.73 17.07
C VAL A 230 -5.02 -26.77 17.82
N ALA A 231 -5.65 -27.48 18.75
CA ALA A 231 -5.08 -28.74 19.22
C ALA A 231 -5.48 -29.83 18.23
N ASP A 232 -4.67 -30.88 18.12
CA ASP A 232 -4.94 -32.07 17.31
C ASP A 232 -6.20 -32.79 17.84
N ALA A 233 -7.35 -32.24 17.46
CA ALA A 233 -8.64 -32.52 18.05
C ALA A 233 -9.40 -33.47 17.13
N GLY A 234 -9.07 -34.75 17.26
CA GLY A 234 -9.82 -35.84 16.66
C GLY A 234 -9.56 -36.03 15.17
N VAL A 235 -9.22 -37.26 14.80
CA VAL A 235 -9.26 -37.67 13.40
C VAL A 235 -10.72 -37.97 13.05
N TYR A 236 -11.28 -37.21 12.13
CA TYR A 236 -12.60 -37.44 11.56
C TYR A 236 -12.45 -38.20 10.25
N TYR A 237 -13.32 -39.17 10.04
CA TYR A 237 -13.36 -39.98 8.82
C TYR A 237 -14.68 -39.71 8.09
N ALA A 238 -14.59 -39.33 6.83
CA ALA A 238 -15.71 -39.09 5.93
C ALA A 238 -15.46 -39.80 4.61
N SER A 239 -16.51 -39.96 3.82
CA SER A 239 -16.40 -40.32 2.40
C SER A 239 -16.67 -39.09 1.56
N VAL A 240 -15.99 -38.96 0.42
CA VAL A 240 -16.13 -37.82 -0.51
C VAL A 240 -16.18 -38.37 -1.92
N ASP A 241 -16.96 -37.72 -2.78
CA ASP A 241 -17.07 -38.09 -4.18
C ASP A 241 -15.80 -37.71 -4.96
N LEU A 242 -15.68 -38.27 -6.16
CA LEU A 242 -14.57 -37.98 -7.06
C LEU A 242 -14.84 -36.67 -7.80
N ALA A 243 -13.80 -35.85 -7.96
CA ALA A 243 -13.90 -34.60 -8.71
C ALA A 243 -14.16 -34.85 -10.20
N ASP A 244 -13.62 -35.95 -10.74
CA ASP A 244 -13.74 -36.37 -12.13
C ASP A 244 -13.96 -37.89 -12.21
N ASP A 245 -14.62 -38.36 -13.27
CA ASP A 245 -14.77 -39.80 -13.54
C ASP A 245 -13.40 -40.46 -13.76
N VAL A 246 -13.06 -41.48 -12.97
CA VAL A 246 -11.78 -42.19 -13.04
C VAL A 246 -11.95 -43.61 -13.56
N SER A 247 -11.13 -44.02 -14.53
CA SER A 247 -11.07 -45.39 -15.03
C SER A 247 -10.36 -46.35 -14.05
N VAL A 248 -10.81 -47.60 -14.00
CA VAL A 248 -10.17 -48.67 -13.21
C VAL A 248 -8.70 -48.84 -13.65
N GLY A 249 -7.76 -48.72 -12.71
CA GLY A 249 -6.31 -48.83 -12.97
C GLY A 249 -5.53 -47.52 -12.89
N SER A 250 -6.20 -46.37 -12.64
CA SER A 250 -5.52 -45.09 -12.40
C SER A 250 -4.77 -45.07 -11.07
N PHE A 251 -3.53 -44.58 -11.09
CA PHE A 251 -2.67 -44.48 -9.90
C PHE A 251 -2.82 -43.17 -9.12
N THR A 252 -3.61 -42.23 -9.65
CA THR A 252 -3.90 -40.93 -9.03
C THR A 252 -5.39 -40.66 -9.17
N ILE A 253 -6.02 -40.29 -8.07
CA ILE A 253 -7.46 -40.05 -7.96
C ILE A 253 -7.64 -38.70 -7.29
N GLN A 254 -8.48 -37.84 -7.87
CA GLN A 254 -8.77 -36.52 -7.34
C GLN A 254 -10.12 -36.55 -6.61
N ALA A 255 -10.09 -36.37 -5.29
CA ALA A 255 -11.30 -36.20 -4.49
C ALA A 255 -11.85 -34.78 -4.67
N GLU A 256 -13.18 -34.62 -4.60
CA GLU A 256 -13.86 -33.33 -4.76
C GLU A 256 -13.40 -32.29 -3.71
N THR A 257 -13.19 -32.74 -2.47
CA THR A 257 -12.74 -31.89 -1.37
C THR A 257 -12.08 -32.72 -0.27
N MET A 258 -11.21 -32.10 0.53
CA MET A 258 -10.70 -32.69 1.77
C MET A 258 -11.48 -32.24 3.01
N PHE A 259 -12.44 -31.32 2.83
CA PHE A 259 -13.21 -30.72 3.91
C PHE A 259 -14.62 -31.32 3.97
N SER A 260 -15.12 -31.54 5.18
CA SER A 260 -16.52 -31.92 5.42
C SER A 260 -17.08 -31.07 6.55
N GLN A 261 -18.38 -30.78 6.48
CA GLN A 261 -19.05 -29.92 7.44
C GLN A 261 -19.23 -30.66 8.77
N LEU A 262 -18.55 -30.20 9.82
CA LEU A 262 -18.66 -30.76 11.18
C LEU A 262 -19.84 -30.17 11.97
N ILE A 263 -20.09 -28.88 11.76
CA ILE A 263 -21.16 -28.11 12.40
C ILE A 263 -21.82 -27.18 11.37
N PRO A 264 -23.16 -27.03 11.40
CA PRO A 264 -23.84 -25.97 10.66
C PRO A 264 -23.29 -24.62 11.12
N SER A 265 -22.68 -23.86 10.22
CA SER A 265 -22.22 -22.51 10.53
C SER A 265 -22.75 -21.56 9.48
N ASN A 266 -23.27 -20.41 9.94
CA ASN A 266 -23.71 -19.36 9.04
C ASN A 266 -22.46 -18.70 8.44
N GLN A 267 -22.30 -18.86 7.13
CA GLN A 267 -21.32 -18.08 6.37
C GLN A 267 -21.82 -16.63 6.34
N THR A 268 -21.03 -15.71 6.87
CA THR A 268 -21.33 -14.27 6.78
C THR A 268 -20.37 -13.68 5.77
N GLU A 269 -20.91 -13.14 4.68
CA GLU A 269 -20.13 -12.38 3.72
C GLU A 269 -19.94 -10.96 4.24
N THR A 270 -18.68 -10.53 4.35
CA THR A 270 -18.36 -9.11 4.56
C THR A 270 -17.95 -8.53 3.22
N PRO A 271 -18.83 -7.77 2.53
CA PRO A 271 -18.46 -7.14 1.28
C PRO A 271 -17.44 -6.02 1.54
N LEU A 272 -16.26 -6.14 0.94
CA LEU A 272 -15.27 -5.07 0.87
C LEU A 272 -15.56 -4.23 -0.38
N LEU A 273 -16.34 -3.17 -0.23
CA LEU A 273 -16.65 -2.21 -1.30
C LEU A 273 -15.56 -1.14 -1.37
N ASP A 274 -15.11 -0.81 -2.57
CA ASP A 274 -14.14 0.27 -2.87
C ASP A 274 -12.77 0.17 -2.16
N LEU A 275 -12.21 -1.03 -2.02
CA LEU A 275 -10.81 -1.16 -1.60
C LEU A 275 -9.88 -0.63 -2.71
N ASN A 276 -9.39 0.59 -2.53
CA ASN A 276 -8.48 1.23 -3.48
C ASN A 276 -7.10 0.55 -3.46
N ALA A 277 -6.91 -0.46 -4.31
CA ALA A 277 -5.64 -1.15 -4.48
C ALA A 277 -4.48 -0.24 -4.96
N VAL A 278 -4.78 0.97 -5.44
CA VAL A 278 -3.79 1.90 -6.02
C VAL A 278 -3.06 2.73 -4.96
N SER A 279 -3.55 2.79 -3.71
CA SER A 279 -3.10 3.81 -2.74
C SER A 279 -2.31 3.30 -1.54
N GLU A 280 -2.15 2.00 -1.31
CA GLU A 280 -1.53 1.52 -0.07
C GLU A 280 0.00 1.58 -0.04
N ASN A 281 0.69 1.62 -1.19
CA ASN A 281 2.16 1.68 -1.26
C ASN A 281 2.64 2.49 -2.49
N PRO A 282 2.47 3.83 -2.52
CA PRO A 282 2.94 4.64 -3.63
C PRO A 282 4.44 4.43 -3.87
N ALA A 283 4.82 4.16 -5.12
CA ALA A 283 6.22 4.10 -5.49
C ALA A 283 6.87 5.47 -5.29
N LEU A 284 7.78 5.56 -4.32
CA LEU A 284 8.58 6.75 -4.08
C LEU A 284 9.74 6.77 -5.06
N ILE A 285 9.76 7.82 -5.87
CA ILE A 285 10.73 7.98 -6.96
C ILE A 285 11.64 9.15 -6.61
N ALA A 286 12.95 8.89 -6.65
CA ALA A 286 13.95 9.90 -6.36
C ALA A 286 13.92 11.02 -7.41
N GLY A 287 13.92 12.28 -6.95
CA GLY A 287 13.99 13.43 -7.84
C GLY A 287 15.37 13.61 -8.48
N ASN A 288 16.42 13.05 -7.87
CA ASN A 288 17.81 13.04 -8.31
C ASN A 288 18.56 11.84 -7.67
N SER A 289 19.73 11.46 -8.19
CA SER A 289 20.64 10.48 -7.58
C SER A 289 21.48 11.05 -6.43
N GLY A 290 21.55 12.38 -6.27
CA GLY A 290 22.26 13.05 -5.20
C GLY A 290 21.46 13.18 -3.89
N THR A 291 22.17 13.24 -2.77
CA THR A 291 21.61 13.60 -1.46
C THR A 291 21.68 15.12 -1.25
N ILE A 292 20.78 15.66 -0.43
CA ILE A 292 20.85 17.03 0.09
C ILE A 292 21.00 16.99 1.60
N THR A 293 21.68 18.00 2.16
CA THR A 293 21.81 18.18 3.61
C THR A 293 21.14 19.48 4.01
N THR A 294 20.17 19.41 4.92
CA THR A 294 19.49 20.59 5.46
C THR A 294 19.52 20.58 6.99
N GLN A 295 19.63 21.78 7.57
CA GLN A 295 19.65 21.94 9.02
C GLN A 295 18.24 22.12 9.56
N PHE A 296 17.91 21.39 10.62
CA PHE A 296 16.66 21.49 11.35
C PHE A 296 16.94 21.68 12.84
N THR A 297 16.12 22.50 13.50
CA THR A 297 16.11 22.63 14.95
C THR A 297 14.86 21.94 15.47
N THR A 298 15.03 20.95 16.35
CA THR A 298 13.91 20.20 16.93
C THR A 298 14.19 19.85 18.38
N ASN A 299 13.14 19.67 19.17
CA ASN A 299 13.26 19.03 20.46
C ASN A 299 12.95 17.53 20.31
N VAL A 300 13.90 16.68 20.70
CA VAL A 300 13.75 15.23 20.65
C VAL A 300 13.01 14.79 21.91
N ASN A 301 11.74 14.41 21.75
CA ASN A 301 10.89 13.83 22.79
C ASN A 301 9.72 13.06 22.16
N ASN A 302 9.07 12.20 22.94
CA ASN A 302 7.94 11.37 22.47
C ASN A 302 6.65 12.15 22.09
N ASN A 303 6.56 13.46 22.38
CA ASN A 303 5.36 14.27 22.14
C ASN A 303 5.47 15.15 20.89
N GLN A 304 6.63 15.21 20.24
CA GLN A 304 6.86 16.07 19.08
C GLN A 304 7.43 15.27 17.91
N SER A 305 7.05 15.66 16.69
CA SER A 305 7.59 15.10 15.46
C SER A 305 8.32 16.18 14.67
N LEU A 306 9.41 15.80 13.98
CA LEU A 306 10.09 16.66 13.03
C LEU A 306 9.56 16.42 11.63
N TYR A 307 9.29 17.49 10.88
CA TYR A 307 8.93 17.41 9.46
C TYR A 307 10.09 17.92 8.62
N ILE A 308 10.58 17.08 7.70
CA ILE A 308 11.63 17.44 6.74
C ILE A 308 11.07 18.40 5.66
N GLY A 309 9.75 18.40 5.45
CA GLY A 309 9.07 19.28 4.50
C GLY A 309 9.09 18.79 3.05
N SER A 310 9.47 17.53 2.83
CA SER A 310 9.40 16.85 1.54
C SER A 310 9.32 15.34 1.73
N SER A 311 8.85 14.61 0.71
CA SER A 311 8.95 13.14 0.69
C SER A 311 10.41 12.72 0.51
N VAL A 312 10.76 11.57 1.08
CA VAL A 312 12.15 11.10 1.17
C VAL A 312 12.24 9.68 0.63
N LEU A 313 13.32 9.36 -0.09
CA LEU A 313 13.53 8.01 -0.60
C LEU A 313 13.81 7.04 0.56
N PRO A 314 13.18 5.84 0.60
CA PRO A 314 13.48 4.83 1.60
C PRO A 314 14.97 4.48 1.67
N ALA A 315 15.47 4.22 2.88
CA ALA A 315 16.86 3.89 3.19
C ALA A 315 17.89 4.99 2.85
N SER A 316 17.48 6.25 2.63
CA SER A 316 18.39 7.35 2.26
C SER A 316 18.73 8.31 3.41
N VAL A 317 18.03 8.25 4.55
CA VAL A 317 18.19 9.24 5.64
C VAL A 317 19.37 8.92 6.54
N SER A 318 20.21 9.92 6.81
CA SER A 318 21.28 9.86 7.79
C SER A 318 21.54 11.20 8.49
N PHE A 319 21.87 11.17 9.78
CA PHE A 319 22.24 12.35 10.56
C PHE A 319 22.96 11.95 11.86
N THR A 320 23.52 12.93 12.56
CA THR A 320 24.09 12.74 13.90
C THR A 320 23.14 13.31 14.95
N LEU A 321 22.81 12.51 15.97
CA LEU A 321 21.99 12.93 17.12
C LEU A 321 22.72 12.57 18.42
N PHE A 322 22.90 13.56 19.31
CA PHE A 322 23.63 13.42 20.58
C PHE A 322 25.00 12.72 20.45
N GLY A 323 25.72 13.01 19.37
CA GLY A 323 27.05 12.45 19.08
C GLY A 323 27.04 11.06 18.43
N GLN A 324 25.87 10.45 18.20
CA GLN A 324 25.72 9.15 17.58
C GLN A 324 25.23 9.26 16.14
N SER A 325 25.79 8.44 15.24
CA SER A 325 25.32 8.33 13.85
C SER A 325 24.02 7.54 13.80
N ILE A 326 23.01 8.13 13.17
CA ILE A 326 21.68 7.56 12.94
C ILE A 326 21.52 7.28 11.46
N THR A 327 21.11 6.06 11.14
CA THR A 327 20.81 5.62 9.77
C THR A 327 19.39 5.07 9.69
N ASP A 328 18.80 5.22 8.51
CA ASP A 328 17.51 4.67 8.19
C ASP A 328 17.58 3.17 7.86
N ASN A 329 16.70 2.40 8.49
CA ASN A 329 16.56 0.97 8.29
C ASN A 329 15.07 0.62 8.08
N GLY A 330 14.54 1.07 6.94
CA GLY A 330 13.21 0.70 6.45
C GLY A 330 12.07 1.16 7.35
N GLY A 331 11.99 2.47 7.57
CA GLY A 331 10.95 3.13 8.38
C GLY A 331 11.35 3.29 9.86
N THR A 332 12.43 2.65 10.30
CA THR A 332 13.00 2.84 11.64
C THR A 332 14.35 3.52 11.58
N LEU A 333 14.54 4.55 12.40
CA LEU A 333 15.81 5.25 12.53
C LEU A 333 16.61 4.59 13.66
N ARG A 334 17.83 4.16 13.38
CA ARG A 334 18.65 3.38 14.32
C ARG A 334 20.06 3.91 14.45
N THR A 335 20.65 3.74 15.64
CA THR A 335 22.09 3.93 15.83
C THR A 335 22.88 2.81 15.16
N ALA A 336 24.18 3.00 14.99
CA ALA A 336 25.11 1.94 14.56
C ALA A 336 25.08 0.69 15.47
N THR A 337 24.67 0.83 16.73
CA THR A 337 24.51 -0.27 17.69
C THR A 337 23.13 -0.93 17.65
N GLY A 338 22.24 -0.50 16.75
CA GLY A 338 20.92 -1.08 16.53
C GLY A 338 19.79 -0.50 17.39
N THR A 339 20.04 0.48 18.26
CA THR A 339 19.02 1.11 19.11
C THR A 339 18.08 1.96 18.26
N GLN A 340 16.77 1.74 18.36
CA GLN A 340 15.77 2.53 17.64
C GLN A 340 15.56 3.89 18.32
N VAL A 341 15.84 4.96 17.58
CA VAL A 341 15.75 6.36 18.04
C VAL A 341 14.49 7.07 17.54
N GLY A 342 13.77 6.45 16.60
CA GLY A 342 12.56 6.99 16.02
C GLY A 342 12.05 6.17 14.85
N THR A 343 10.97 6.66 14.24
CA THR A 343 10.43 6.16 12.97
C THR A 343 10.33 7.29 11.96
N ILE A 344 10.35 6.96 10.67
CA ILE A 344 10.18 7.91 9.58
C ILE A 344 9.04 7.47 8.66
N ASP A 345 8.14 8.39 8.37
CA ASP A 345 7.20 8.30 7.26
C ASP A 345 7.84 8.96 6.03
N TYR A 346 8.11 8.14 5.01
CA TYR A 346 8.78 8.56 3.79
C TYR A 346 7.94 9.47 2.89
N GLN A 347 6.60 9.33 2.92
CA GLN A 347 5.73 10.14 2.07
C GLN A 347 5.64 11.56 2.59
N THR A 348 5.55 11.74 3.90
CA THR A 348 5.44 13.06 4.53
C THR A 348 6.77 13.63 5.01
N GLY A 349 7.82 12.81 5.06
CA GLY A 349 9.11 13.17 5.67
C GLY A 349 8.98 13.44 7.16
N ARG A 350 8.04 12.78 7.84
CA ARG A 350 7.75 12.97 9.27
C ARG A 350 8.56 11.98 10.09
N ILE A 351 9.40 12.50 10.98
CA ILE A 351 10.14 11.73 11.97
C ILE A 351 9.42 11.82 13.31
N VAL A 352 9.15 10.65 13.92
CA VAL A 352 8.63 10.54 15.28
C VAL A 352 9.75 10.01 16.17
N TRP A 353 10.03 10.70 17.28
CA TRP A 353 11.17 10.41 18.14
C TRP A 353 10.85 9.38 19.22
N THR A 354 11.88 8.67 19.67
CA THR A 354 11.91 7.97 20.95
C THR A 354 12.92 8.64 21.88
N ASN A 355 12.74 8.48 23.19
CA ASN A 355 13.72 8.94 24.18
C ASN A 355 14.91 7.97 24.37
N ALA A 356 15.11 7.01 23.46
CA ALA A 356 16.01 5.87 23.67
C ALA A 356 17.50 6.26 23.81
N ILE A 357 17.91 7.42 23.27
CA ILE A 357 19.29 7.90 23.34
C ILE A 357 19.42 9.30 23.95
N GLY A 358 18.38 9.75 24.66
CA GLY A 358 18.30 11.08 25.27
C GLY A 358 17.10 11.90 24.79
N SER A 359 16.83 13.00 25.49
CA SER A 359 15.77 13.96 25.16
C SER A 359 16.28 15.39 25.33
N GLY A 360 15.88 16.31 24.46
CA GLY A 360 16.29 17.70 24.55
C GLY A 360 16.32 18.42 23.21
N ASN A 361 16.69 19.70 23.23
CA ASN A 361 16.80 20.50 22.01
C ASN A 361 18.06 20.09 21.23
N ALA A 362 17.91 19.87 19.93
CA ALA A 362 18.98 19.42 19.05
C ALA A 362 18.92 20.18 17.71
N ILE A 363 20.10 20.48 17.19
CA ILE A 363 20.29 20.98 15.82
C ILE A 363 20.79 19.80 15.00
N LEU A 364 20.03 19.41 13.99
CA LEU A 364 20.26 18.24 13.16
C LEU A 364 20.61 18.67 11.74
N ASN A 365 21.75 18.21 11.23
CA ASN A 365 22.04 18.29 9.81
C ASN A 365 21.60 16.96 9.17
N ILE A 366 20.41 16.95 8.60
CA ILE A 366 19.80 15.74 8.04
C ILE A 366 20.17 15.63 6.57
N THR A 367 20.78 14.51 6.21
CA THR A 367 21.14 14.17 4.83
C THR A 367 20.15 13.15 4.30
N PHE A 368 19.54 13.42 3.15
CA PHE A 368 18.52 12.55 2.55
C PHE A 368 18.40 12.75 1.03
N THR A 369 17.76 11.80 0.33
CA THR A 369 17.42 11.94 -1.10
C THR A 369 15.95 12.35 -1.24
N PRO A 370 15.63 13.53 -1.79
CA PRO A 370 14.25 13.95 -2.02
C PRO A 370 13.54 13.01 -2.99
N ALA A 371 12.32 12.62 -2.65
CA ALA A 371 11.47 11.75 -3.46
C ALA A 371 10.12 12.41 -3.76
N SER A 372 9.38 11.80 -4.69
CA SER A 372 7.99 12.14 -4.98
C SER A 372 7.21 10.86 -5.25
N ALA A 373 5.91 10.89 -4.99
CA ALA A 373 4.96 9.81 -5.25
C ALA A 373 4.04 10.22 -6.42
N PRO A 374 4.47 10.10 -7.68
CA PRO A 374 3.59 10.38 -8.80
C PRO A 374 2.46 9.35 -8.84
N SER A 375 1.26 9.79 -9.23
CA SER A 375 0.16 8.87 -9.52
C SER A 375 0.51 8.09 -10.78
N GLN A 376 0.62 6.77 -10.65
CA GLN A 376 0.93 5.87 -11.75
C GLN A 376 0.15 4.56 -11.59
N PRO A 377 -0.14 3.85 -12.70
CA PRO A 377 -0.71 2.51 -12.62
C PRO A 377 0.26 1.57 -11.91
N PHE A 378 -0.28 0.69 -11.06
CA PHE A 378 0.46 -0.38 -10.42
C PHE A 378 0.46 -1.60 -11.33
N GLU A 379 1.59 -2.30 -11.33
CA GLU A 379 1.70 -3.62 -11.93
C GLU A 379 1.13 -4.66 -10.97
N SER A 380 0.52 -5.70 -11.52
CA SER A 380 0.00 -6.81 -10.74
C SER A 380 0.34 -8.14 -11.39
N TYR A 381 0.61 -9.15 -10.56
CA TYR A 381 0.88 -10.50 -11.02
C TYR A 381 0.23 -11.50 -10.05
N ALA A 382 -0.41 -12.53 -10.60
CA ALA A 382 -1.04 -13.59 -9.83
C ALA A 382 -0.33 -14.91 -10.12
N LEU A 383 0.25 -15.52 -9.09
CA LEU A 383 0.87 -16.83 -9.17
C LEU A 383 -0.07 -17.88 -8.58
N PRO A 384 -0.62 -18.81 -9.39
CA PRO A 384 -1.59 -19.78 -8.90
C PRO A 384 -0.92 -20.84 -8.00
N VAL A 385 -1.56 -21.11 -6.85
CA VAL A 385 -1.24 -22.25 -5.99
C VAL A 385 -2.07 -23.45 -6.45
N THR A 386 -1.38 -24.51 -6.84
CA THR A 386 -1.93 -25.79 -7.30
C THR A 386 -1.43 -26.90 -6.38
N ALA A 387 -2.07 -28.07 -6.39
CA ALA A 387 -1.61 -29.22 -5.61
C ALA A 387 -0.16 -29.63 -5.96
N ASN A 388 0.30 -29.37 -7.20
CA ASN A 388 1.63 -29.74 -7.66
C ASN A 388 2.74 -28.78 -7.21
N ASN A 389 2.42 -27.51 -6.94
CA ASN A 389 3.41 -26.47 -6.59
C ASN A 389 3.18 -25.85 -5.21
N GLN A 390 2.26 -26.40 -4.42
CA GLN A 390 2.00 -25.95 -3.06
C GLN A 390 3.28 -26.07 -2.22
N GLY A 391 3.71 -24.96 -1.64
CA GLY A 391 4.90 -24.90 -0.82
C GLY A 391 4.94 -23.64 0.03
N THR A 392 5.91 -23.56 0.92
CA THR A 392 6.11 -22.39 1.78
C THR A 392 7.04 -21.36 1.15
N ASN A 393 7.86 -21.76 0.18
CA ASN A 393 8.81 -20.87 -0.49
C ASN A 393 8.39 -20.60 -1.93
N TRP A 394 8.30 -19.31 -2.26
CA TRP A 394 7.89 -18.82 -3.57
C TRP A 394 8.90 -17.79 -4.06
N THR A 395 9.21 -17.83 -5.34
CA THR A 395 10.20 -16.93 -5.93
C THR A 395 9.85 -16.64 -7.38
N GLY A 396 10.37 -15.52 -7.87
CA GLY A 396 10.23 -15.12 -9.26
C GLY A 396 11.04 -13.87 -9.54
N VAL A 397 10.81 -13.28 -10.70
CA VAL A 397 11.44 -12.03 -11.13
C VAL A 397 10.35 -11.07 -11.58
N LEU A 398 10.37 -9.85 -11.05
CA LEU A 398 9.44 -8.78 -11.41
C LEU A 398 10.04 -7.91 -12.51
N VAL A 399 9.31 -7.83 -13.63
CA VAL A 399 9.62 -6.96 -14.75
C VAL A 399 8.34 -6.19 -15.07
N PRO A 400 8.35 -4.85 -14.96
CA PRO A 400 9.48 -3.98 -14.61
C PRO A 400 9.87 -4.05 -13.11
N ILE A 401 11.13 -3.69 -12.78
CA ILE A 401 11.64 -3.79 -11.41
C ILE A 401 10.89 -2.82 -10.48
N PRO A 402 10.47 -3.25 -9.27
CA PRO A 402 9.81 -2.38 -8.29
C PRO A 402 10.68 -1.22 -7.80
N ALA A 403 10.06 -0.09 -7.52
CA ALA A 403 10.67 0.95 -6.71
C ALA A 403 10.83 0.46 -5.25
N PRO A 404 11.88 0.89 -4.52
CA PRO A 404 12.04 0.53 -3.11
C PRO A 404 10.81 0.87 -2.26
N GLY A 405 10.30 -0.11 -1.52
CA GLY A 405 9.12 0.02 -0.65
C GLY A 405 7.77 -0.08 -1.37
N ALA A 406 7.76 -0.29 -2.70
CA ALA A 406 6.53 -0.30 -3.49
C ALA A 406 5.90 -1.69 -3.65
N LEU A 407 6.62 -2.77 -3.31
CA LEU A 407 6.15 -4.14 -3.47
C LEU A 407 5.26 -4.58 -2.29
N SER A 408 4.11 -5.17 -2.61
CA SER A 408 3.28 -5.93 -1.67
C SER A 408 2.97 -7.30 -2.24
N ILE A 409 3.01 -8.32 -1.38
CA ILE A 409 2.67 -9.70 -1.72
C ILE A 409 1.59 -10.19 -0.77
N SER A 410 0.51 -10.74 -1.31
CA SER A 410 -0.64 -11.27 -0.58
C SER A 410 -0.83 -12.75 -0.89
N PHE A 411 -1.15 -13.56 0.10
CA PHE A 411 -1.48 -14.98 -0.09
C PHE A 411 -2.61 -15.40 0.86
N MET A 412 -3.34 -16.45 0.49
CA MET A 412 -4.37 -17.05 1.35
C MET A 412 -3.84 -18.32 2.00
N ALA A 413 -4.07 -18.47 3.30
CA ALA A 413 -3.85 -19.72 4.01
C ALA A 413 -4.97 -19.92 5.05
N GLN A 414 -5.52 -21.13 5.12
CA GLN A 414 -6.65 -21.47 6.00
C GLN A 414 -7.85 -20.51 5.83
N GLY A 415 -8.11 -20.04 4.61
CA GLY A 415 -9.20 -19.11 4.29
C GLY A 415 -8.95 -17.65 4.73
N LYS A 416 -7.75 -17.30 5.23
CA LYS A 416 -7.39 -15.93 5.63
C LYS A 416 -6.32 -15.35 4.69
N PHE A 417 -6.49 -14.08 4.31
CA PHE A 417 -5.47 -13.34 3.57
C PHE A 417 -4.40 -12.80 4.50
N TYR A 418 -3.16 -12.99 4.06
CA TYR A 418 -1.94 -12.49 4.69
C TYR A 418 -1.20 -11.60 3.71
N VAL A 419 -0.67 -10.48 4.20
CA VAL A 419 0.03 -9.50 3.37
C VAL A 419 1.43 -9.24 3.93
N LEU A 420 2.43 -9.27 3.06
CA LEU A 420 3.77 -8.78 3.33
C LEU A 420 4.04 -7.54 2.47
N LYS A 421 4.70 -6.55 3.06
CA LYS A 421 5.08 -5.30 2.40
C LYS A 421 6.60 -5.13 2.41
N ASP A 422 7.14 -4.63 1.32
CA ASP A 422 8.53 -4.21 1.25
C ASP A 422 8.77 -2.99 2.14
N ASN A 423 9.75 -3.08 3.03
CA ASN A 423 10.11 -1.99 3.94
C ASN A 423 11.05 -0.94 3.31
N GLY A 424 11.42 -1.10 2.03
CA GLY A 424 12.34 -0.19 1.36
C GLY A 424 13.82 -0.61 1.44
N THR A 425 14.18 -1.56 2.30
CA THR A 425 15.55 -2.14 2.34
C THR A 425 15.67 -3.44 1.56
N GLY A 426 14.60 -3.85 0.87
CA GLY A 426 14.53 -5.11 0.15
C GLY A 426 14.09 -6.27 1.04
N ARG A 427 13.52 -6.01 2.22
CA ARG A 427 12.94 -7.02 3.12
C ARG A 427 11.42 -6.92 3.11
N LEU A 428 10.76 -8.05 2.90
CA LEU A 428 9.32 -8.17 3.01
C LEU A 428 8.94 -8.47 4.47
N VAL A 429 8.06 -7.65 5.03
CA VAL A 429 7.59 -7.73 6.42
C VAL A 429 6.07 -7.84 6.46
N GLY A 430 5.56 -8.79 7.23
CA GLY A 430 4.14 -8.91 7.54
C GLY A 430 3.76 -8.12 8.79
N ALA A 431 2.46 -8.17 9.16
CA ALA A 431 1.96 -7.55 10.40
C ALA A 431 2.61 -8.12 11.67
N ASN A 432 3.01 -9.39 11.64
CA ASN A 432 3.84 -10.03 12.65
C ASN A 432 4.81 -11.03 11.99
N GLU A 433 5.80 -11.51 12.74
CA GLU A 433 6.83 -12.43 12.24
C GLU A 433 6.25 -13.80 11.85
N SER A 434 5.10 -14.19 12.42
CA SER A 434 4.42 -15.47 12.13
C SER A 434 3.69 -15.47 10.79
N VAL A 435 3.46 -14.31 10.16
CA VAL A 435 2.86 -14.24 8.80
C VAL A 435 3.81 -14.79 7.73
N GLY A 436 5.11 -14.60 7.93
CA GLY A 436 6.15 -14.95 6.96
C GLY A 436 7.20 -13.87 6.81
N SER A 437 8.17 -14.14 5.97
CA SER A 437 9.26 -13.21 5.65
C SER A 437 9.64 -13.32 4.18
N GLY A 438 10.42 -12.37 3.69
CA GLY A 438 10.91 -12.44 2.32
C GLY A 438 11.87 -11.31 1.97
N SER A 439 12.26 -11.27 0.71
CA SER A 439 13.16 -10.25 0.19
C SER A 439 12.88 -9.93 -1.28
N ILE A 440 13.32 -8.74 -1.70
CA ILE A 440 13.33 -8.27 -3.08
C ILE A 440 14.69 -7.65 -3.38
N ASN A 441 15.28 -8.02 -4.52
CA ASN A 441 16.51 -7.44 -5.02
C ASN A 441 16.18 -6.35 -6.05
N TYR A 442 16.46 -5.08 -5.73
CA TYR A 442 16.17 -3.96 -6.63
C TYR A 442 17.09 -3.85 -7.85
N THR A 443 18.15 -4.67 -7.93
CA THR A 443 19.03 -4.72 -9.10
C THR A 443 18.51 -5.71 -10.13
N THR A 444 18.00 -6.87 -9.68
CA THR A 444 17.57 -7.96 -10.58
C THR A 444 16.05 -8.11 -10.69
N GLY A 445 15.28 -7.51 -9.77
CA GLY A 445 13.84 -7.75 -9.63
C GLY A 445 13.49 -9.10 -9.00
N THR A 446 14.48 -9.87 -8.54
CA THR A 446 14.26 -11.20 -7.94
C THR A 446 13.64 -11.07 -6.56
N TRP A 447 12.52 -11.75 -6.33
CA TRP A 447 11.85 -11.81 -5.02
C TRP A 447 11.84 -13.22 -4.45
N LEU A 448 11.82 -13.29 -3.13
CA LEU A 448 11.64 -14.51 -2.34
C LEU A 448 10.57 -14.24 -1.29
N LEU A 449 9.59 -15.13 -1.19
CA LEU A 449 8.59 -15.17 -0.15
C LEU A 449 8.71 -16.52 0.57
N THR A 450 8.78 -16.48 1.90
CA THR A 450 8.61 -17.62 2.78
C THR A 450 7.36 -17.38 3.62
N THR A 451 6.28 -18.11 3.32
CA THR A 451 5.01 -17.99 4.04
C THR A 451 5.09 -18.64 5.40
N GLY A 452 4.45 -18.03 6.41
CA GLY A 452 4.37 -18.59 7.76
C GLY A 452 3.37 -19.75 7.88
N ALA A 453 2.43 -19.84 6.93
CA ALA A 453 1.48 -20.94 6.78
C ALA A 453 1.46 -21.42 5.32
N LEU A 454 1.09 -22.69 5.11
CA LEU A 454 1.00 -23.27 3.77
C LEU A 454 -0.15 -22.61 2.99
N PRO A 455 0.09 -22.04 1.80
CA PRO A 455 -0.98 -21.41 1.02
C PRO A 455 -2.03 -22.41 0.54
N ASP A 456 -3.29 -21.98 0.46
CA ASP A 456 -4.41 -22.84 0.08
C ASP A 456 -4.40 -23.15 -1.43
N VAL A 457 -4.57 -24.43 -1.79
CA VAL A 457 -4.68 -24.85 -3.20
C VAL A 457 -5.91 -24.22 -3.85
N GLY A 458 -5.75 -23.73 -5.08
CA GLY A 458 -6.80 -23.04 -5.83
C GLY A 458 -6.84 -21.53 -5.58
N THR A 459 -5.98 -21.01 -4.70
CA THR A 459 -5.87 -19.57 -4.43
C THR A 459 -4.60 -18.97 -5.07
N PRO A 460 -4.61 -17.72 -5.55
CA PRO A 460 -3.41 -17.09 -6.08
C PRO A 460 -2.59 -16.39 -4.99
N ILE A 461 -1.27 -16.41 -5.15
CA ILE A 461 -0.38 -15.43 -4.53
C ILE A 461 -0.40 -14.18 -5.41
N LEU A 462 -0.82 -13.05 -4.84
CA LEU A 462 -0.98 -11.78 -5.53
C LEU A 462 0.23 -10.90 -5.24
N LEU A 463 0.84 -10.36 -6.28
CA LEU A 463 1.92 -9.39 -6.19
C LEU A 463 1.44 -8.08 -6.79
N GLN A 464 1.71 -6.98 -6.12
CA GLN A 464 1.40 -5.63 -6.58
C GLN A 464 2.61 -4.73 -6.35
N TRP A 465 3.00 -3.97 -7.37
CA TRP A 465 4.13 -3.04 -7.24
C TRP A 465 4.06 -1.86 -8.20
N GLY A 466 4.66 -0.75 -7.79
CA GLY A 466 4.93 0.38 -8.67
C GLY A 466 6.39 0.36 -9.16
N SER A 467 6.63 0.80 -10.40
CA SER A 467 7.96 0.84 -11.00
C SER A 467 8.41 2.28 -11.28
N PRO A 468 9.72 2.60 -11.20
CA PRO A 468 10.22 3.92 -11.55
C PRO A 468 10.38 4.13 -13.06
N ILE A 469 10.25 3.08 -13.90
CA ILE A 469 10.63 3.13 -15.32
C ILE A 469 9.80 4.10 -16.18
N THR A 470 8.57 4.42 -15.76
CA THR A 470 7.67 5.36 -16.44
C THR A 470 7.97 6.82 -16.11
N THR A 471 8.95 7.05 -15.24
CA THR A 471 9.31 8.38 -14.75
C THR A 471 10.76 8.70 -15.05
N PHE A 472 11.04 9.96 -15.38
CA PHE A 472 12.40 10.45 -15.57
C PHE A 472 12.67 11.57 -14.58
N ALA A 473 13.82 11.49 -13.91
CA ALA A 473 14.28 12.57 -13.06
C ALA A 473 14.56 13.81 -13.92
N ARG A 474 13.92 14.94 -13.59
CA ARG A 474 14.26 16.25 -14.17
C ARG A 474 15.52 16.86 -13.54
N ALA A 475 16.23 16.11 -12.70
CA ALA A 475 17.53 16.50 -12.17
C ALA A 475 18.48 16.92 -13.30
N ASN A 476 19.22 18.00 -13.07
CA ASN A 476 20.17 18.60 -14.02
C ASN A 476 19.56 19.31 -15.25
N LEU A 477 18.22 19.44 -15.34
CA LEU A 477 17.64 20.44 -16.23
C LEU A 477 17.85 21.83 -15.62
N SER A 478 18.43 22.75 -16.39
CA SER A 478 18.55 24.14 -15.97
C SER A 478 17.13 24.69 -15.75
N VAL A 479 16.77 24.90 -14.49
CA VAL A 479 15.55 25.64 -14.17
C VAL A 479 15.84 27.09 -14.50
N LEU A 480 15.22 27.58 -15.58
CA LEU A 480 15.32 28.98 -15.94
C LEU A 480 14.89 29.84 -14.74
N PRO A 481 15.66 30.88 -14.38
CA PRO A 481 15.32 31.72 -13.26
C PRO A 481 13.95 32.36 -13.48
N ALA A 482 13.20 32.50 -12.38
CA ALA A 482 11.87 33.11 -12.40
C ALA A 482 11.97 34.53 -12.96
N GLY A 483 11.23 34.78 -14.04
CA GLY A 483 11.25 36.05 -14.75
C GLY A 483 9.83 36.51 -15.06
N LEU A 484 9.70 37.81 -15.27
CA LEU A 484 8.47 38.48 -15.68
C LEU A 484 8.63 38.90 -17.14
N ASP A 485 7.84 38.31 -18.02
CA ASP A 485 7.71 38.78 -19.40
C ASP A 485 6.73 39.97 -19.42
N PHE A 486 7.08 41.05 -20.12
CA PHE A 486 6.27 42.26 -20.22
C PHE A 486 6.27 42.84 -21.64
N GLN A 487 5.23 43.63 -21.92
CA GLN A 487 5.08 44.42 -23.13
C GLN A 487 4.81 45.87 -22.72
N LEU A 488 5.61 46.80 -23.21
CA LEU A 488 5.38 48.23 -23.01
C LEU A 488 4.29 48.74 -23.96
N PHE A 489 3.66 49.86 -23.60
CA PHE A 489 2.61 50.48 -24.40
C PHE A 489 3.14 51.16 -25.68
N HIS A 490 4.44 51.44 -25.73
CA HIS A 490 5.09 52.11 -26.86
C HIS A 490 6.17 51.23 -27.47
N ASN A 491 6.39 51.43 -28.77
CA ASN A 491 7.53 50.92 -29.53
C ASN A 491 8.64 51.98 -29.55
N GLY A 492 9.82 51.63 -30.09
CA GLY A 492 10.92 52.59 -30.22
C GLY A 492 11.44 53.11 -28.87
N ILE A 493 11.64 52.18 -27.92
CA ILE A 493 12.11 52.48 -26.57
C ILE A 493 13.54 52.98 -26.62
N LYS A 494 13.83 54.07 -25.91
CA LYS A 494 15.15 54.67 -25.83
C LYS A 494 15.89 54.26 -24.56
N SER A 495 15.19 54.26 -23.43
CA SER A 495 15.70 53.95 -22.09
C SER A 495 14.61 53.24 -21.29
N LEU A 496 14.98 52.35 -20.37
CA LEU A 496 14.03 51.67 -19.49
C LEU A 496 14.65 51.42 -18.11
N THR A 497 13.91 51.74 -17.06
CA THR A 497 14.24 51.45 -15.67
C THR A 497 13.07 50.75 -14.99
N ALA A 498 13.34 49.61 -14.37
CA ALA A 498 12.39 48.85 -13.56
C ALA A 498 12.68 49.05 -12.07
N THR A 499 11.66 49.37 -11.27
CA THR A 499 11.75 49.43 -9.81
C THR A 499 10.70 48.56 -9.14
N TRP A 500 11.06 47.95 -8.00
CA TRP A 500 10.15 47.15 -7.18
C TRP A 500 10.58 47.16 -5.71
N GLN A 501 9.70 46.71 -4.82
CA GLN A 501 10.01 46.55 -3.39
C GLN A 501 10.40 45.11 -3.08
N LEU A 502 11.50 44.92 -2.35
CA LEU A 502 11.90 43.64 -1.77
C LEU A 502 12.23 43.85 -0.29
N ASP A 503 11.49 43.22 0.60
CA ASP A 503 11.65 43.31 2.06
C ASP A 503 11.71 44.77 2.59
N GLY A 504 10.90 45.66 2.00
CA GLY A 504 10.85 47.09 2.35
C GLY A 504 11.97 47.95 1.77
N VAL A 505 12.83 47.39 0.91
CA VAL A 505 13.90 48.12 0.21
C VAL A 505 13.57 48.22 -1.28
N THR A 506 13.66 49.43 -1.83
CA THR A 506 13.53 49.66 -3.28
C THR A 506 14.70 49.02 -4.01
N LYS A 507 14.36 48.17 -4.98
CA LYS A 507 15.28 47.53 -5.93
C LYS A 507 15.13 48.17 -7.29
N THR A 508 16.24 48.29 -8.01
CA THR A 508 16.29 48.99 -9.29
C THR A 508 17.09 48.20 -10.31
N ALA A 509 16.55 48.08 -11.52
CA ALA A 509 17.26 47.55 -12.68
C ALA A 509 17.13 48.50 -13.87
N THR A 510 18.24 48.78 -14.53
CA THR A 510 18.34 49.72 -15.66
C THR A 510 18.79 48.98 -16.91
N VAL A 511 18.18 49.30 -18.04
CA VAL A 511 18.55 48.72 -19.33
C VAL A 511 19.74 49.49 -19.93
N ASP A 512 20.76 48.77 -20.39
CA ASP A 512 21.90 49.33 -21.10
C ASP A 512 21.61 49.59 -22.59
N SER A 513 22.60 50.11 -23.34
CA SER A 513 22.45 50.38 -24.78
C SER A 513 22.20 49.13 -25.62
N SER A 514 22.49 47.94 -25.09
CA SER A 514 22.31 46.66 -25.77
C SER A 514 20.97 46.00 -25.44
N GLY A 515 20.10 46.67 -24.70
CA GLY A 515 18.81 46.12 -24.28
C GLY A 515 18.91 45.13 -23.13
N GLN A 516 20.00 45.09 -22.36
CA GLN A 516 20.17 44.17 -21.22
C GLN A 516 19.93 44.88 -19.88
N PHE A 517 19.19 44.25 -18.98
CA PHE A 517 19.01 44.75 -17.62
C PHE A 517 20.28 44.54 -16.78
N THR A 518 20.65 45.58 -16.04
CA THR A 518 21.74 45.60 -15.06
C THR A 518 21.22 46.10 -13.71
N GLY A 519 21.95 45.85 -12.61
CA GLY A 519 21.53 46.22 -11.25
C GLY A 519 20.97 45.04 -10.44
N ASP A 520 19.78 45.19 -9.84
CA ASP A 520 19.13 44.17 -9.00
C ASP A 520 18.42 43.05 -9.79
N ALA A 521 18.36 43.16 -11.11
CA ALA A 521 17.84 42.14 -12.02
C ALA A 521 18.77 41.92 -13.22
N ILE A 522 18.56 40.81 -13.92
CA ILE A 522 19.08 40.54 -15.26
C ILE A 522 17.89 40.41 -16.23
N GLY A 523 18.14 40.15 -17.51
CA GLY A 523 17.13 39.97 -18.53
C GLY A 523 17.31 40.97 -19.67
N SER A 524 16.34 41.07 -20.56
CA SER A 524 16.47 41.85 -21.78
C SER A 524 15.18 42.56 -22.19
N VAL A 525 15.32 43.57 -23.04
CA VAL A 525 14.23 44.25 -23.74
C VAL A 525 14.63 44.49 -25.19
N ILE A 526 13.67 44.30 -26.09
CA ILE A 526 13.78 44.63 -27.51
C ILE A 526 13.25 46.04 -27.66
N PHE A 527 14.13 47.01 -27.96
CA PHE A 527 13.72 48.42 -27.98
C PHE A 527 12.72 48.72 -29.08
N ASN A 528 12.82 48.06 -30.23
CA ASN A 528 11.86 48.26 -31.32
C ASN A 528 10.42 47.94 -30.92
N THR A 529 10.20 46.80 -30.25
CA THR A 529 8.84 46.29 -29.96
C THR A 529 8.38 46.56 -28.54
N GLY A 530 9.26 46.99 -27.63
CA GLY A 530 8.93 47.18 -26.21
C GLY A 530 8.66 45.87 -25.45
N LYS A 531 8.97 44.71 -26.05
CA LYS A 531 8.90 43.40 -25.38
C LYS A 531 10.15 43.17 -24.55
N GLY A 532 10.00 42.67 -23.33
CA GLY A 532 11.14 42.32 -22.51
C GLY A 532 10.84 41.26 -21.46
N ARG A 533 11.90 40.74 -20.86
CA ARG A 533 11.87 39.82 -19.73
C ARG A 533 12.76 40.36 -18.63
N LEU A 534 12.18 40.59 -17.45
CA LEU A 534 12.90 41.02 -16.25
C LEU A 534 13.08 39.81 -15.32
N ILE A 535 14.30 39.55 -14.87
CA ILE A 535 14.64 38.41 -14.02
C ILE A 535 15.31 38.94 -12.74
N PRO A 536 14.56 39.16 -11.65
CA PRO A 536 15.11 39.61 -10.38
C PRO A 536 16.17 38.63 -9.83
N LYS A 537 17.29 39.14 -9.32
CA LYS A 537 18.34 38.29 -8.71
C LYS A 537 17.87 37.60 -7.43
N LYS A 538 16.86 38.16 -6.76
CA LYS A 538 16.17 37.57 -5.61
C LYS A 538 14.68 37.56 -5.90
N LEU A 539 14.03 36.44 -5.60
CA LEU A 539 12.59 36.27 -5.79
C LEU A 539 11.82 37.28 -4.92
N PRO A 540 10.96 38.13 -5.53
CA PRO A 540 10.12 39.06 -4.80
C PRO A 540 8.96 38.34 -4.08
N GLN A 541 8.38 39.01 -3.09
CA GLN A 541 7.23 38.52 -2.36
C GLN A 541 5.99 38.44 -3.27
N LYS A 542 5.02 37.57 -2.92
CA LYS A 542 3.76 37.48 -3.68
C LYS A 542 3.04 38.83 -3.67
N GLY A 543 2.67 39.33 -4.86
CA GLY A 543 1.95 40.59 -5.03
C GLY A 543 2.84 41.83 -5.17
N THR A 544 4.17 41.68 -5.27
CA THR A 544 5.07 42.80 -5.58
C THR A 544 4.70 43.46 -6.91
N VAL A 545 4.56 44.80 -6.88
CA VAL A 545 4.31 45.63 -8.06
C VAL A 545 5.63 46.08 -8.67
N PHE A 546 5.78 45.86 -9.97
CA PHE A 546 6.89 46.37 -10.77
C PHE A 546 6.48 47.66 -11.47
N THR A 547 7.27 48.72 -11.30
CA THR A 547 7.08 50.00 -11.98
C THR A 547 8.13 50.13 -13.08
N LEU A 548 7.68 50.26 -14.33
CA LEU A 548 8.54 50.42 -15.50
C LEU A 548 8.47 51.88 -15.97
N ILE A 549 9.59 52.60 -15.89
CA ILE A 549 9.74 53.98 -16.34
C ILE A 549 10.63 53.97 -17.58
N TYR A 550 10.16 54.54 -18.68
CA TYR A 550 10.86 54.49 -19.97
C TYR A 550 10.65 55.75 -20.80
N ASP A 551 11.66 56.06 -21.61
CA ASP A 551 11.56 57.03 -22.70
C ASP A 551 11.34 56.30 -24.02
N TYR A 552 10.58 56.90 -24.94
CA TYR A 552 10.34 56.36 -26.28
C TYR A 552 10.50 57.46 -27.33
N GLY A 553 10.72 57.06 -28.59
CA GLY A 553 10.78 57.95 -29.74
C GLY A 553 10.01 57.36 -30.92
N GLU A 554 9.76 58.18 -31.95
CA GLU A 554 9.13 57.68 -33.18
C GLU A 554 10.09 56.77 -33.94
N GLY A 555 9.63 55.55 -34.22
CA GLY A 555 10.35 54.60 -35.06
C GLY A 555 10.44 55.11 -36.50
N LYS A 556 11.62 54.98 -37.11
CA LYS A 556 11.82 55.27 -38.53
C LYS A 556 11.66 53.99 -39.34
N SER A 557 10.77 54.00 -40.33
CA SER A 557 10.61 52.89 -41.27
C SER A 557 11.30 53.20 -42.59
N GLN A 558 11.93 52.19 -43.20
CA GLN A 558 12.56 52.27 -44.51
C GLN A 558 12.23 51.00 -45.29
N THR A 559 11.90 51.13 -46.57
CA THR A 559 11.78 50.01 -47.49
C THR A 559 13.00 49.98 -48.40
N VAL A 560 13.76 48.90 -48.36
CA VAL A 560 14.85 48.65 -49.32
C VAL A 560 14.30 47.74 -50.41
N SER A 561 14.35 48.19 -51.65
CA SER A 561 13.87 47.45 -52.82
C SER A 561 15.04 46.97 -53.69
N ASN A 562 14.78 46.02 -54.59
CA ASN A 562 15.74 45.54 -55.59
C ASN A 562 17.01 44.90 -55.02
N VAL A 563 16.88 44.16 -53.91
CA VAL A 563 17.97 43.35 -53.35
C VAL A 563 17.84 41.94 -53.91
N GLU A 564 18.76 41.57 -54.80
CA GLU A 564 18.83 40.21 -55.36
C GLU A 564 19.69 39.31 -54.45
N PRO A 565 19.23 38.09 -54.11
CA PRO A 565 20.03 37.14 -53.35
C PRO A 565 21.23 36.63 -54.16
N ASP A 566 22.33 36.35 -53.47
CA ASP A 566 23.50 35.73 -54.08
C ASP A 566 23.30 34.21 -54.34
N VAL A 567 24.35 33.54 -54.85
CA VAL A 567 24.33 32.09 -55.14
C VAL A 567 24.06 31.22 -53.90
N ASN A 568 24.24 31.76 -52.70
CA ASN A 568 23.98 31.10 -51.42
C ASN A 568 22.69 31.60 -50.74
N GLN A 569 21.82 32.32 -51.46
CA GLN A 569 20.60 32.94 -50.94
C GLN A 569 20.84 34.02 -49.86
N LYS A 570 22.03 34.63 -49.84
CA LYS A 570 22.37 35.74 -48.95
C LYS A 570 21.94 37.07 -49.57
N LEU A 571 21.31 37.92 -48.77
CA LEU A 571 20.95 39.30 -49.09
C LEU A 571 21.90 40.24 -48.34
N THR A 572 22.43 41.23 -49.04
CA THR A 572 23.23 42.30 -48.44
C THR A 572 22.60 43.64 -48.80
N PHE A 573 22.26 44.43 -47.79
CA PHE A 573 21.66 45.76 -47.96
C PHE A 573 22.00 46.68 -46.79
N THR A 574 21.79 47.98 -46.97
CA THR A 574 22.07 48.99 -45.92
C THR A 574 20.77 49.65 -45.48
N ILE A 575 20.59 49.76 -44.17
CA ILE A 575 19.47 50.47 -43.55
C ILE A 575 19.96 51.74 -42.82
N GLY A 576 19.04 52.67 -42.60
CA GLY A 576 19.33 53.94 -41.93
C GLY A 576 19.85 55.04 -42.88
N THR A 577 20.02 56.24 -42.33
CA THR A 577 20.39 57.45 -43.08
C THR A 577 21.89 57.77 -43.01
N GLY A 578 22.73 56.78 -42.68
CA GLY A 578 24.18 56.95 -42.50
C GLY A 578 24.63 57.44 -41.11
N SER A 579 23.72 57.58 -40.15
CA SER A 579 24.04 57.76 -38.72
C SER A 579 24.09 56.40 -38.02
N ALA A 580 24.89 56.29 -36.95
CA ALA A 580 24.98 55.08 -36.16
C ALA A 580 23.60 54.69 -35.61
N ILE A 581 23.20 53.44 -35.83
CA ILE A 581 21.93 52.89 -35.37
C ILE A 581 22.10 52.43 -33.92
N GLN A 582 21.12 52.73 -33.07
CA GLN A 582 21.12 52.24 -31.70
C GLN A 582 21.00 50.71 -31.70
N SER A 583 21.85 50.03 -30.96
CA SER A 583 21.77 48.59 -30.78
C SER A 583 20.44 48.16 -30.12
N SER A 584 19.92 46.99 -30.50
CA SER A 584 18.61 46.44 -30.07
C SER A 584 17.37 47.20 -30.59
N SER A 585 17.52 48.08 -31.59
CA SER A 585 16.44 48.94 -32.11
C SER A 585 15.95 48.59 -33.51
N VAL A 586 16.50 47.56 -34.15
CA VAL A 586 16.22 47.19 -35.53
C VAL A 586 15.21 46.05 -35.61
N GLY A 587 14.21 46.22 -36.47
CA GLY A 587 13.34 45.14 -36.95
C GLY A 587 13.35 45.11 -38.48
N LEU A 588 13.36 43.92 -39.05
CA LEU A 588 13.35 43.68 -40.48
C LEU A 588 12.23 42.69 -40.82
N ASP A 589 11.41 43.03 -41.81
CA ASP A 589 10.43 42.13 -42.40
C ASP A 589 10.88 41.79 -43.82
N ILE A 590 11.27 40.53 -44.04
CA ILE A 590 11.83 40.08 -45.31
C ILE A 590 10.87 39.09 -45.97
N PRO A 591 10.30 39.41 -47.14
CA PRO A 591 9.44 38.47 -47.86
C PRO A 591 10.28 37.31 -48.42
N VAL A 592 9.78 36.08 -48.25
CA VAL A 592 10.37 34.85 -48.77
C VAL A 592 9.36 34.07 -49.58
N THR A 593 9.81 33.43 -50.66
CA THR A 593 8.97 32.60 -51.53
C THR A 593 9.65 31.28 -51.81
N HIS A 594 8.93 30.19 -51.67
CA HIS A 594 9.37 28.84 -52.01
C HIS A 594 9.04 28.53 -53.48
N PRO A 595 9.86 27.75 -54.20
CA PRO A 595 9.59 27.37 -55.60
C PRO A 595 8.23 26.70 -55.85
N SER A 596 7.63 26.11 -54.82
CA SER A 596 6.27 25.54 -54.88
C SER A 596 5.13 26.59 -54.85
N GLY A 597 5.45 27.88 -54.85
CA GLY A 597 4.50 28.98 -54.77
C GLY A 597 4.07 29.40 -53.35
N ALA A 598 4.62 28.78 -52.30
CA ALA A 598 4.35 29.20 -50.93
C ALA A 598 5.13 30.48 -50.59
N SER A 599 4.46 31.52 -50.09
CA SER A 599 5.08 32.76 -49.64
C SER A 599 4.91 33.00 -48.13
N GLY A 600 5.77 33.84 -47.58
CA GLY A 600 5.71 34.28 -46.19
C GLY A 600 6.64 35.46 -45.94
N THR A 601 6.64 35.96 -44.70
CA THR A 601 7.54 37.04 -44.26
C THR A 601 8.33 36.55 -43.06
N VAL A 602 9.66 36.69 -43.12
CA VAL A 602 10.56 36.47 -42.00
C VAL A 602 10.74 37.79 -41.26
N SER A 603 10.27 37.85 -40.02
CA SER A 603 10.52 38.99 -39.13
C SER A 603 11.77 38.72 -38.29
N LEU A 604 12.80 39.53 -38.49
CA LEU A 604 14.05 39.51 -37.72
C LEU A 604 14.15 40.73 -36.82
N HIS A 605 14.83 40.59 -35.69
CA HIS A 605 15.23 41.69 -34.82
C HIS A 605 16.72 41.58 -34.50
N ASP A 606 17.36 42.70 -34.16
CA ASP A 606 18.76 42.69 -33.78
C ASP A 606 18.96 42.28 -32.31
N VAL A 607 19.92 41.38 -32.07
CA VAL A 607 20.46 41.06 -30.76
C VAL A 607 21.94 41.47 -30.76
N PRO A 608 22.31 42.51 -30.00
CA PRO A 608 23.69 43.02 -29.98
C PRO A 608 24.68 41.96 -29.48
N VAL A 609 25.77 41.76 -30.23
CA VAL A 609 26.93 40.96 -29.78
C VAL A 609 27.91 41.87 -29.05
N ASN A 610 28.07 43.10 -29.54
CA ASN A 610 28.83 44.18 -28.92
C ASN A 610 28.27 45.54 -29.39
N SER A 611 28.92 46.64 -29.02
CA SER A 611 28.48 48.00 -29.39
C SER A 611 28.57 48.32 -30.89
N THR A 612 29.22 47.48 -31.69
CA THR A 612 29.45 47.72 -33.14
C THR A 612 28.70 46.75 -34.05
N THR A 613 28.35 45.56 -33.55
CA THR A 613 27.77 44.47 -34.34
C THR A 613 26.66 43.74 -33.58
N GLY A 614 25.65 43.29 -34.32
CA GLY A 614 24.53 42.50 -33.80
C GLY A 614 24.23 41.31 -34.70
N ASN A 615 23.58 40.30 -34.11
CA ASN A 615 22.99 39.19 -34.84
C ASN A 615 21.54 39.55 -35.18
N LEU A 616 21.09 39.20 -36.38
CA LEU A 616 19.68 39.29 -36.77
C LEU A 616 19.01 37.94 -36.51
N VAL A 617 18.07 37.92 -35.58
CA VAL A 617 17.44 36.71 -35.05
C VAL A 617 15.94 36.71 -35.29
N ASP A 618 15.38 35.53 -35.54
CA ASP A 618 13.94 35.34 -35.62
C ASP A 618 13.27 35.27 -34.22
N GLN A 619 11.95 35.13 -34.20
CA GLN A 619 11.17 35.02 -32.97
C GLN A 619 11.48 33.75 -32.13
N PHE A 620 12.15 32.76 -32.72
CA PHE A 620 12.55 31.51 -32.06
C PHE A 620 14.02 31.56 -31.57
N GLY A 621 14.72 32.67 -31.82
CA GLY A 621 16.12 32.87 -31.44
C GLY A 621 17.12 32.30 -32.44
N ASN A 622 16.70 31.87 -33.63
CA ASN A 622 17.62 31.41 -34.66
C ASN A 622 18.30 32.62 -35.31
N VAL A 623 19.64 32.60 -35.36
CA VAL A 623 20.42 33.63 -36.05
C VAL A 623 20.33 33.39 -37.55
N GLN A 624 19.82 34.39 -38.29
CA GLN A 624 19.66 34.35 -39.75
C GLN A 624 20.48 35.44 -40.45
N GLY A 625 21.26 36.23 -39.71
CA GLY A 625 22.15 37.23 -40.28
C GLY A 625 22.87 38.08 -39.25
N SER A 626 23.46 39.18 -39.71
CA SER A 626 24.19 40.15 -38.89
C SER A 626 23.96 41.59 -39.35
N ILE A 627 24.19 42.53 -38.45
CA ILE A 627 24.14 43.97 -38.70
C ILE A 627 25.39 44.66 -38.12
N ILE A 628 25.91 45.64 -38.85
CA ILE A 628 26.94 46.58 -38.38
C ILE A 628 26.27 47.91 -38.03
N TYR A 629 26.22 48.28 -36.75
CA TYR A 629 25.46 49.45 -36.29
C TYR A 629 26.01 50.79 -36.78
N ALA A 630 27.33 50.88 -37.03
CA ALA A 630 27.97 52.11 -37.49
C ALA A 630 27.59 52.46 -38.94
N THR A 631 27.40 51.46 -39.79
CA THR A 631 27.13 51.64 -41.23
C THR A 631 25.70 51.28 -41.62
N GLY A 632 24.99 50.52 -40.79
CA GLY A 632 23.67 49.97 -41.08
C GLY A 632 23.69 48.81 -42.09
N VAL A 633 24.86 48.26 -42.42
CA VAL A 633 24.97 47.13 -43.34
C VAL A 633 24.42 45.88 -42.67
N CYS A 634 23.44 45.26 -43.33
CA CYS A 634 22.81 44.00 -42.94
C CYS A 634 23.19 42.90 -43.93
N GLU A 635 23.53 41.74 -43.41
CA GLU A 635 23.81 40.53 -44.17
C GLU A 635 22.93 39.40 -43.66
N VAL A 636 21.98 38.92 -44.46
CA VAL A 636 20.94 37.97 -44.02
C VAL A 636 20.75 36.83 -45.01
N THR A 637 20.52 35.63 -44.51
CA THR A 637 20.08 34.46 -45.29
C THR A 637 18.74 34.01 -44.69
N PRO A 638 17.64 34.69 -45.04
CA PRO A 638 16.36 34.47 -44.38
C PRO A 638 15.77 33.11 -44.78
N TYR A 639 15.27 32.36 -43.80
CA TYR A 639 14.52 31.15 -44.05
C TYR A 639 13.28 31.07 -43.15
N LEU A 640 12.21 30.49 -43.69
CA LEU A 640 10.96 30.26 -42.99
C LEU A 640 10.51 28.82 -43.20
N GLN A 641 10.35 28.07 -42.11
CA GLN A 641 9.79 26.73 -42.16
C GLN A 641 8.28 26.79 -41.91
N LYS A 642 7.48 26.27 -42.85
CA LYS A 642 6.01 26.23 -42.75
C LYS A 642 5.51 24.80 -42.94
N THR A 643 4.88 24.23 -41.92
CA THR A 643 4.25 22.90 -41.97
C THR A 643 2.78 23.05 -42.31
N THR A 644 2.31 22.36 -43.36
CA THR A 644 0.89 22.33 -43.75
C THR A 644 0.36 20.92 -43.60
N TYR A 645 -0.66 20.72 -42.74
CA TYR A 645 -1.32 19.43 -42.57
C TYR A 645 -2.46 19.29 -43.57
N THR A 646 -2.38 18.33 -44.48
CA THR A 646 -3.47 17.95 -45.38
C THR A 646 -4.16 16.70 -44.84
N LYS A 647 -5.47 16.77 -44.64
CA LYS A 647 -6.28 15.62 -44.19
C LYS A 647 -6.58 14.72 -45.39
N ALA A 648 -6.11 13.47 -45.33
CA ALA A 648 -6.54 12.40 -46.21
C ALA A 648 -7.49 11.47 -45.44
N TYR A 649 -8.71 11.26 -45.95
CA TYR A 649 -9.67 10.32 -45.37
C TYR A 649 -10.04 9.26 -46.40
N THR A 650 -10.06 8.01 -45.97
CA THR A 650 -10.64 6.88 -46.70
C THR A 650 -11.84 6.38 -45.88
N PRO A 651 -13.09 6.56 -46.35
CA PRO A 651 -14.25 6.12 -45.59
C PRO A 651 -14.39 4.59 -45.65
N THR A 652 -14.58 3.96 -44.50
CA THR A 652 -14.92 2.52 -44.39
C THR A 652 -16.20 2.38 -43.58
N THR A 653 -17.20 1.70 -44.14
CA THR A 653 -18.52 1.49 -43.53
C THR A 653 -18.63 0.05 -43.05
N TYR A 654 -19.13 -0.18 -41.83
CA TYR A 654 -19.41 -1.51 -41.30
C TYR A 654 -20.90 -1.64 -40.99
N PHE A 655 -21.50 -2.76 -41.38
CA PHE A 655 -22.86 -3.15 -41.02
C PHE A 655 -22.79 -4.22 -39.93
N ALA A 656 -23.50 -4.01 -38.82
CA ALA A 656 -23.68 -5.04 -37.79
C ALA A 656 -24.88 -5.92 -38.18
N GLY A 657 -24.66 -7.23 -38.23
CA GLY A 657 -25.70 -8.25 -38.41
C GLY A 657 -26.31 -8.69 -37.10
#